data_AF-A0A813JP28-F1
#
_entry.id   AF-A0A813JP28-F1
#
_cell.length_a   1.000
_cell.length_b   1.000
_cell.length_c   1.000
_cell.angle_alpha   90.00
_cell.angle_beta   90.00
_cell.angle_gamma   90.00
#
_symmetry.space_group_name_H-M   'P 1'
#
loop_
_entity.id
_entity.type
_entity.pdbx_description
1 polymer ?
#
loop_
_entity_poly.entity_id
_entity_poly.type
_entity_poly.pdbx_seq_one_letter_code
_entity_poly.pdbx_strand_id
1 'polypeptide(L)'
;MQTLQATPSSSSASSSQGASCGRAGQQYQKMSQQDAEVLVALGTSSTRDEVRRLLIPKIRFWRQDATLATKVLSSLARQRLPHVANWVIEVMQDLGVAVNNYHCGAAISACEKAGHWQLALKVLLWQMPEMSIKANAITYNAAISACSRGGQWQLAVGLLEQMHLASVASDVVSYNAAISACAVCGRWQLGIDVLARMPVLRLVPDRFSFSAAISACSKGGRWLLATDLLSQMLERQVRPNEISFNAAITACEKSGRWQPALELLAEMPSRALRPNEISCSALISACEKGGQWQLAVGLLCSMPLMKLRPNAISYNAAISACEKCSVWQMALALLGKMPEESLMPDVISHNAAISACGKAGQWQVALRILNKMLGVSLVASEISYSASINACERSGQWQLALQLLEQMPQKRLGPNYLCLSAAIGACGTASLWQMGMELLGQAPWSEVCVEAAVKACEKGRQWQLALLLLHQDGTAKSGLEDSGLEWTGGEAPGAFSGRSWRLAKLDSSDTPSGQEAKEQLAREALAELSEEEGLRSPRAVATLLWSLASLGVSDAALLQAANEAVASRLSMGQCSTRDLSKLAWSLASLGSREPLVFEGIQRELSRRAEQLLLFAEGVSTAAAPASSQRVTEFAMAALACAWACSCAGVPQSPSLQQAILRAGRALSRAAGPAAVVPLVAIQRVWGDQSRNCEALPKVVLELSDRLVVYKPAGWQVDDGQDEAGTGRGWLSSFLHALLPARQWPILSDDSHFRGFLHRLDVPSSGLLLVAKSYEAYYDLRLQLDTGTLVRDYVVLCHGWMDPKRREVRAPVHWCTNGRPTASSVTMSGRNSRTFLKVLCFSLLSGSALSLLAIRIATGRRHQIRLHTAHIGHPTVCDGKYSGPETYLSDHAWCPRNFLHRYRLAFSSPAAAELIAATSSTTAPMTTATAFDFTSPAIEAQAAWDASSPPRTLRHQVSEPLPNDLIEVLQRVTPVGGDGMSAKVLSRWLSAEASSDAWEAQEDLRSALATSRSEEQLGALEKNGGGGS
;
A
#
# COMPACT_ATOMS: atom_id res chain seq x y z
N MET A 1 -51.30 -7.15 -21.35
CA MET A 1 -52.43 -7.53 -22.24
C MET A 1 -53.58 -6.61 -21.89
N GLN A 2 -53.86 -5.60 -22.74
CA GLN A 2 -54.91 -5.60 -23.78
C GLN A 2 -56.32 -5.56 -23.15
N THR A 3 -57.27 -4.68 -23.48
CA THR A 3 -57.50 -3.59 -24.46
C THR A 3 -58.89 -2.99 -24.11
N LEU A 4 -59.31 -1.96 -24.86
CA LEU A 4 -60.69 -1.45 -25.08
C LEU A 4 -61.00 -0.13 -24.34
N GLN A 5 -60.91 1.04 -25.00
CA GLN A 5 -61.84 1.61 -25.99
C GLN A 5 -63.29 1.72 -25.49
N ALA A 6 -63.75 2.96 -25.30
CA ALA A 6 -65.17 3.30 -25.28
C ALA A 6 -65.39 4.69 -25.91
N THR A 7 -66.07 4.68 -27.05
CA THR A 7 -66.97 5.73 -27.56
C THR A 7 -68.18 4.98 -28.16
N PRO A 8 -69.28 5.63 -28.57
CA PRO A 8 -70.19 6.48 -27.79
C PRO A 8 -71.68 6.09 -28.05
N SER A 9 -72.63 6.51 -27.22
CA SER A 9 -74.08 6.61 -27.55
C SER A 9 -74.87 7.02 -26.31
N SER A 10 -76.04 7.67 -26.35
CA SER A 10 -76.70 8.63 -27.26
C SER A 10 -77.99 9.07 -26.55
N SER A 11 -78.59 10.14 -27.05
CA SER A 11 -79.95 10.68 -26.81
C SER A 11 -80.09 11.66 -25.63
N SER A 12 -80.13 12.98 -25.80
CA SER A 12 -80.97 13.89 -26.64
C SER A 12 -82.11 14.52 -25.82
N ALA A 13 -82.02 15.83 -25.58
CA ALA A 13 -83.12 16.78 -25.75
C ALA A 13 -82.59 18.23 -25.69
N SER A 14 -82.61 18.89 -26.85
CA SER A 14 -82.94 20.31 -27.13
C SER A 14 -82.91 21.30 -25.94
N SER A 15 -82.03 22.30 -25.87
CA SER A 15 -81.86 23.51 -26.70
C SER A 15 -82.28 24.75 -25.90
N SER A 16 -81.55 25.85 -26.15
CA SER A 16 -81.76 27.22 -25.69
C SER A 16 -81.56 27.53 -24.21
N GLN A 17 -80.30 27.55 -23.77
CA GLN A 17 -79.75 28.62 -22.91
C GLN A 17 -78.22 28.71 -23.09
N GLY A 18 -77.76 28.62 -24.34
CA GLY A 18 -76.39 28.90 -24.73
C GLY A 18 -76.21 30.37 -25.09
N ALA A 19 -75.96 31.23 -24.09
CA ALA A 19 -75.43 32.58 -24.34
C ALA A 19 -74.72 33.22 -23.12
N SER A 20 -74.78 32.66 -21.91
CA SER A 20 -74.11 33.22 -20.73
C SER A 20 -72.84 32.46 -20.29
N CYS A 21 -72.66 31.19 -20.69
CA CYS A 21 -71.49 30.39 -20.30
C CYS A 21 -70.25 30.60 -21.20
N GLY A 22 -70.40 31.23 -22.37
CA GLY A 22 -69.30 31.54 -23.29
C GLY A 22 -68.45 32.75 -22.88
N ARG A 23 -69.00 33.71 -22.13
CA ARG A 23 -68.25 34.89 -21.66
C ARG A 23 -67.32 34.57 -20.48
N ALA A 24 -67.74 33.70 -19.56
CA ALA A 24 -66.91 33.24 -18.45
C ALA A 24 -65.73 32.37 -18.93
N GLY A 25 -65.96 31.47 -19.90
CA GLY A 25 -64.91 30.66 -20.52
C GLY A 25 -63.92 31.46 -21.36
N GLN A 26 -64.39 32.47 -22.11
CA GLN A 26 -63.52 33.39 -22.87
C GLN A 26 -62.77 34.39 -21.96
N GLN A 27 -63.34 34.81 -20.83
CA GLN A 27 -62.61 35.59 -19.80
C GLN A 27 -61.54 34.74 -19.11
N TYR A 28 -61.81 33.46 -18.81
CA TYR A 28 -60.82 32.54 -18.22
C TYR A 28 -59.67 32.22 -19.18
N GLN A 29 -59.94 31.99 -20.46
CA GLN A 29 -58.89 31.77 -21.47
C GLN A 29 -58.05 33.03 -21.76
N LYS A 30 -58.66 34.23 -21.78
CA LYS A 30 -57.91 35.49 -21.90
C LYS A 30 -57.07 35.82 -20.66
N MET A 31 -57.52 35.45 -19.45
CA MET A 31 -56.73 35.61 -18.21
C MET A 31 -55.49 34.71 -18.21
N SER A 32 -55.62 33.47 -18.68
CA SER A 32 -54.50 32.51 -18.78
C SER A 32 -53.40 32.94 -19.76
N GLN A 33 -53.74 33.61 -20.87
CA GLN A 33 -52.76 34.16 -21.82
C GLN A 33 -52.04 35.38 -21.24
N GLN A 34 -52.76 36.27 -20.57
CA GLN A 34 -52.17 37.45 -19.93
C GLN A 34 -51.28 37.11 -18.73
N ASP A 35 -51.59 36.04 -17.98
CA ASP A 35 -50.74 35.59 -16.87
C ASP A 35 -49.43 34.96 -17.38
N ALA A 36 -49.43 34.33 -18.57
CA ALA A 36 -48.23 33.83 -19.22
C ALA A 36 -47.34 34.96 -19.77
N GLU A 37 -47.93 35.99 -20.38
CA GLU A 37 -47.22 37.20 -20.83
C GLU A 37 -46.59 37.95 -19.65
N VAL A 38 -47.32 38.10 -18.54
CA VAL A 38 -46.79 38.71 -17.31
C VAL A 38 -45.66 37.88 -16.71
N LEU A 39 -45.75 36.55 -16.72
CA LEU A 39 -44.67 35.68 -16.25
C LEU A 39 -43.39 35.79 -17.09
N VAL A 40 -43.52 35.89 -18.42
CA VAL A 40 -42.37 36.10 -19.32
C VAL A 40 -41.76 37.49 -19.08
N ALA A 41 -42.58 38.53 -18.97
CA ALA A 41 -42.13 39.91 -18.72
C ALA A 41 -41.47 40.08 -17.33
N LEU A 42 -42.02 39.42 -16.30
CA LEU A 42 -41.41 39.37 -14.96
C LEU A 42 -40.10 38.59 -14.98
N GLY A 43 -40.00 37.53 -15.79
CA GLY A 43 -38.77 36.75 -15.93
C GLY A 43 -37.61 37.49 -16.60
N THR A 44 -37.91 38.47 -17.46
CA THR A 44 -36.94 39.35 -18.12
C THR A 44 -36.64 40.65 -17.36
N SER A 45 -37.35 40.91 -16.25
CA SER A 45 -37.23 42.17 -15.51
C SER A 45 -35.92 42.24 -14.70
N SER A 46 -35.27 43.41 -14.73
CA SER A 46 -33.97 43.63 -14.10
C SER A 46 -34.06 44.49 -12.83
N THR A 47 -35.19 45.17 -12.62
CA THR A 47 -35.39 46.10 -11.49
C THR A 47 -36.74 45.91 -10.78
N ARG A 48 -36.76 46.22 -9.48
CA ARG A 48 -38.00 46.22 -8.65
C ARG A 48 -39.07 47.17 -9.20
N ASP A 49 -38.67 48.32 -9.77
CA ASP A 49 -39.61 49.31 -10.31
C ASP A 49 -40.30 48.85 -11.60
N GLU A 50 -39.62 48.05 -12.43
CA GLU A 50 -40.24 47.39 -13.59
C GLU A 50 -41.27 46.35 -13.15
N VAL A 51 -40.92 45.52 -12.16
CA VAL A 51 -41.86 44.57 -11.54
C VAL A 51 -43.08 45.32 -10.95
N ARG A 52 -42.85 46.45 -10.27
CA ARG A 52 -43.92 47.30 -9.74
C ARG A 52 -44.85 47.83 -10.84
N ARG A 53 -44.30 48.35 -11.94
CA ARG A 53 -45.08 48.83 -13.09
C ARG A 53 -45.92 47.72 -13.73
N LEU A 54 -45.35 46.52 -13.88
CA LEU A 54 -46.04 45.36 -14.46
C LEU A 54 -47.16 44.80 -13.57
N LEU A 55 -47.02 44.93 -12.24
CA LEU A 55 -47.99 44.41 -11.27
C LEU A 55 -49.16 45.36 -10.97
N ILE A 56 -49.00 46.68 -11.09
CA ILE A 56 -50.06 47.67 -10.81
C ILE A 56 -51.42 47.33 -11.45
N PRO A 57 -51.50 46.94 -12.74
CA PRO A 57 -52.78 46.59 -13.38
C PRO A 57 -53.44 45.33 -12.82
N LYS A 58 -52.65 44.42 -12.23
CA LYS A 58 -53.09 43.09 -11.79
C LYS A 58 -53.56 43.04 -10.33
N ILE A 59 -53.22 44.05 -9.53
CA ILE A 59 -53.52 44.14 -8.09
C ILE A 59 -55.01 44.13 -7.79
N ARG A 60 -55.84 44.73 -8.64
CA ARG A 60 -57.30 44.70 -8.48
C ARG A 60 -57.84 43.27 -8.45
N PHE A 61 -57.27 42.38 -9.26
CA PHE A 61 -57.64 40.96 -9.31
C PHE A 61 -57.07 40.19 -8.13
N TRP A 62 -55.83 40.47 -7.71
CA TRP A 62 -55.21 39.78 -6.57
C TRP A 62 -55.83 40.15 -5.23
N ARG A 63 -56.42 41.35 -5.10
CA ARG A 63 -57.24 41.71 -3.94
C ARG A 63 -58.55 40.93 -3.86
N GLN A 64 -59.08 40.46 -5.00
CA GLN A 64 -60.31 39.68 -5.07
C GLN A 64 -60.04 38.18 -4.94
N ASP A 65 -58.92 37.68 -5.47
CA ASP A 65 -58.52 36.28 -5.39
C ASP A 65 -57.00 36.13 -5.17
N ALA A 66 -56.62 35.80 -3.94
CA ALA A 66 -55.23 35.58 -3.53
C ALA A 66 -54.59 34.33 -4.17
N THR A 67 -55.38 33.39 -4.71
CA THR A 67 -54.84 32.17 -5.34
C THR A 67 -54.15 32.47 -6.67
N LEU A 68 -54.53 33.56 -7.34
CA LEU A 68 -53.89 34.01 -8.59
C LEU A 68 -52.44 34.47 -8.33
N ALA A 69 -52.20 35.21 -7.26
CA ALA A 69 -50.86 35.60 -6.83
C ALA A 69 -50.00 34.37 -6.46
N THR A 70 -50.60 33.39 -5.77
CA THR A 70 -49.93 32.12 -5.45
C THR A 70 -49.51 31.34 -6.70
N LYS A 71 -50.36 31.29 -7.75
CA LYS A 71 -50.03 30.63 -9.03
C LYS A 71 -48.84 31.29 -9.72
N VAL A 72 -48.80 32.62 -9.78
CA VAL A 72 -47.68 33.38 -10.36
C VAL A 72 -46.39 33.11 -9.58
N LEU A 73 -46.40 33.19 -8.25
CA LEU A 73 -45.24 32.89 -7.41
C LEU A 73 -44.77 31.42 -7.53
N SER A 74 -45.69 30.45 -7.60
CA SER A 74 -45.35 29.04 -7.81
C SER A 74 -44.74 28.76 -9.20
N SER A 75 -45.08 29.59 -10.20
CA SER A 75 -44.52 29.51 -11.54
C SER A 75 -43.12 30.11 -11.58
N LEU A 76 -42.90 31.25 -10.92
CA LEU A 76 -41.56 31.83 -10.72
C LEU A 76 -40.62 30.88 -9.97
N ALA A 77 -41.15 30.14 -8.99
CA ALA A 77 -40.41 29.08 -8.31
C ALA A 77 -39.98 27.95 -9.24
N ARG A 78 -40.82 27.55 -10.21
CA ARG A 78 -40.45 26.56 -11.23
C ARG A 78 -39.36 27.07 -12.18
N GLN A 79 -39.33 28.37 -12.47
CA GLN A 79 -38.33 29.00 -13.34
C GLN A 79 -37.02 29.37 -12.63
N ARG A 80 -36.89 29.14 -11.31
CA ARG A 80 -35.68 29.43 -10.51
C ARG A 80 -35.31 30.92 -10.47
N LEU A 81 -36.31 31.80 -10.36
CA LEU A 81 -36.13 33.26 -10.29
C LEU A 81 -36.45 33.81 -8.88
N PRO A 82 -35.53 33.69 -7.90
CA PRO A 82 -35.81 34.01 -6.50
C PRO A 82 -35.91 35.51 -6.22
N HIS A 83 -35.10 36.33 -6.89
CA HIS A 83 -35.10 37.79 -6.71
C HIS A 83 -36.40 38.43 -7.18
N VAL A 84 -36.89 38.02 -8.35
CA VAL A 84 -38.17 38.46 -8.90
C VAL A 84 -39.32 38.02 -7.99
N ALA A 85 -39.31 36.77 -7.51
CA ALA A 85 -40.33 36.29 -6.57
C ALA A 85 -40.36 37.11 -5.25
N ASN A 86 -39.21 37.51 -4.73
CA ASN A 86 -39.13 38.39 -3.55
C ASN A 86 -39.63 39.81 -3.85
N TRP A 87 -39.28 40.39 -5.00
CA TRP A 87 -39.81 41.70 -5.42
C TRP A 87 -41.32 41.69 -5.58
N VAL A 88 -41.91 40.62 -6.09
CA VAL A 88 -43.38 40.47 -6.16
C VAL A 88 -43.99 40.56 -4.76
N ILE A 89 -43.41 39.92 -3.74
CA ILE A 89 -43.88 40.00 -2.35
C ILE A 89 -43.76 41.43 -1.80
N GLU A 90 -42.60 42.07 -1.96
CA GLU A 90 -42.37 43.45 -1.49
C GLU A 90 -43.35 44.44 -2.16
N VAL A 91 -43.61 44.28 -3.47
CA VAL A 91 -44.57 45.11 -4.22
C VAL A 91 -46.02 44.84 -3.81
N MET A 92 -46.37 43.58 -3.52
CA MET A 92 -47.69 43.25 -2.97
C MET A 92 -47.93 43.95 -1.63
N GLN A 93 -46.91 44.05 -0.78
CA GLN A 93 -46.94 44.75 0.50
C GLN A 93 -47.09 46.28 0.31
N ASP A 94 -46.25 46.90 -0.54
CA ASP A 94 -46.31 48.34 -0.84
C ASP A 94 -47.69 48.80 -1.34
N LEU A 95 -48.42 47.89 -1.97
CA LEU A 95 -49.70 48.16 -2.63
C LEU A 95 -50.89 47.61 -1.82
N GLY A 96 -50.67 47.20 -0.57
CA GLY A 96 -51.72 46.82 0.38
C GLY A 96 -52.48 45.54 0.02
N VAL A 97 -51.83 44.58 -0.64
CA VAL A 97 -52.38 43.23 -0.87
C VAL A 97 -51.96 42.34 0.28
N ALA A 98 -52.91 41.62 0.90
CA ALA A 98 -52.61 40.73 2.02
C ALA A 98 -51.66 39.59 1.59
N VAL A 99 -50.45 39.58 2.15
CA VAL A 99 -49.48 38.49 1.98
C VAL A 99 -49.79 37.39 3.00
N ASN A 100 -49.77 36.13 2.56
CA ASN A 100 -50.04 34.97 3.41
C ASN A 100 -48.84 34.02 3.40
N ASN A 101 -48.91 32.97 4.23
CA ASN A 101 -47.83 31.99 4.35
C ASN A 101 -47.55 31.24 3.03
N TYR A 102 -48.55 31.00 2.18
CA TYR A 102 -48.37 30.36 0.87
C TYR A 102 -47.54 31.21 -0.11
N HIS A 103 -47.72 32.54 -0.10
CA HIS A 103 -46.93 33.46 -0.91
C HIS A 103 -45.45 33.44 -0.50
N CYS A 104 -45.17 33.54 0.81
CA CYS A 104 -43.82 33.46 1.35
C CYS A 104 -43.19 32.07 1.10
N GLY A 105 -43.94 30.98 1.28
CA GLY A 105 -43.48 29.62 1.00
C GLY A 105 -43.12 29.39 -0.47
N ALA A 106 -43.89 29.95 -1.41
CA ALA A 106 -43.57 29.89 -2.83
C ALA A 106 -42.27 30.64 -3.17
N ALA A 107 -42.03 31.81 -2.58
CA ALA A 107 -40.78 32.56 -2.76
C ALA A 107 -39.57 31.85 -2.12
N ILE A 108 -39.72 31.26 -0.93
CA ILE A 108 -38.67 30.45 -0.31
C ILE A 108 -38.37 29.20 -1.16
N SER A 109 -39.38 28.55 -1.75
CA SER A 109 -39.18 27.42 -2.68
C SER A 109 -38.49 27.85 -3.99
N ALA A 110 -38.72 29.08 -4.46
CA ALA A 110 -37.94 29.65 -5.57
C ALA A 110 -36.46 29.79 -5.20
N CYS A 111 -36.17 30.25 -3.97
CA CYS A 111 -34.81 30.35 -3.43
C CYS A 111 -34.15 28.98 -3.27
N GLU A 112 -34.89 27.98 -2.80
CA GLU A 112 -34.45 26.59 -2.72
C GLU A 112 -34.04 26.04 -4.09
N LYS A 113 -34.88 26.22 -5.11
CA LYS A 113 -34.61 25.72 -6.47
C LYS A 113 -33.44 26.43 -7.15
N ALA A 114 -33.17 27.68 -6.79
CA ALA A 114 -32.07 28.48 -7.31
C ALA A 114 -30.78 28.40 -6.44
N GLY A 115 -30.83 27.79 -5.24
CA GLY A 115 -29.68 27.69 -4.34
C GLY A 115 -29.33 28.97 -3.56
N HIS A 116 -30.19 30.00 -3.60
CA HIS A 116 -29.97 31.29 -2.93
C HIS A 116 -30.45 31.26 -1.47
N TRP A 117 -29.68 30.62 -0.60
CA TRP A 117 -30.01 30.46 0.83
C TRP A 117 -30.12 31.79 1.60
N GLN A 118 -29.35 32.81 1.22
CA GLN A 118 -29.39 34.13 1.87
C GLN A 118 -30.76 34.80 1.74
N LEU A 119 -31.35 34.76 0.53
CA LEU A 119 -32.66 35.33 0.27
C LEU A 119 -33.75 34.51 0.98
N ALA A 120 -33.62 33.18 1.01
CA ALA A 120 -34.53 32.31 1.77
C ALA A 120 -34.56 32.67 3.27
N LEU A 121 -33.39 32.90 3.87
CA LEU A 121 -33.28 33.33 5.27
C LEU A 121 -33.83 34.73 5.51
N LYS A 122 -33.57 35.68 4.62
CA LYS A 122 -34.12 37.05 4.70
C LYS A 122 -35.65 37.02 4.72
N VAL A 123 -36.25 36.25 3.82
CA VAL A 123 -37.71 36.12 3.73
C VAL A 123 -38.28 35.48 4.99
N LEU A 124 -37.68 34.39 5.47
CA LEU A 124 -38.16 33.64 6.64
C LEU A 124 -37.98 34.37 7.97
N LEU A 125 -36.78 34.93 8.22
CA LEU A 125 -36.38 35.45 9.53
C LEU A 125 -36.72 36.92 9.73
N TRP A 126 -36.80 37.73 8.66
CA TRP A 126 -37.02 39.18 8.78
C TRP A 126 -38.35 39.62 8.18
N GLN A 127 -38.63 39.27 6.93
CA GLN A 127 -39.85 39.75 6.26
C GLN A 127 -41.13 39.11 6.80
N MET A 128 -41.16 37.80 7.08
CA MET A 128 -42.35 37.15 7.64
C MET A 128 -42.75 37.71 9.02
N PRO A 129 -41.81 37.93 9.97
CA PRO A 129 -42.11 38.62 11.24
C PRO A 129 -42.56 40.08 11.08
N GLU A 130 -41.94 40.86 10.19
CA GLU A 130 -42.35 42.25 9.89
C GLU A 130 -43.80 42.31 9.39
N MET A 131 -44.21 41.32 8.60
CA MET A 131 -45.58 41.19 8.11
C MET A 131 -46.54 40.55 9.13
N SER A 132 -46.10 40.25 10.35
CA SER A 132 -46.85 39.51 11.38
C SER A 132 -47.38 38.13 10.93
N ILE A 133 -46.68 37.49 9.98
CA ILE A 133 -47.02 36.16 9.45
C ILE A 133 -46.23 35.10 10.23
N LYS A 134 -46.93 34.17 10.89
CA LYS A 134 -46.27 33.02 11.56
C LYS A 134 -45.77 32.01 10.53
N ALA A 135 -44.48 31.69 10.60
CA ALA A 135 -43.86 30.63 9.81
C ALA A 135 -44.41 29.25 10.20
N ASN A 136 -44.51 28.34 9.22
CA ASN A 136 -44.97 26.97 9.41
C ASN A 136 -43.89 25.97 8.97
N ALA A 137 -44.14 24.67 9.17
CA ALA A 137 -43.19 23.61 8.81
C ALA A 137 -42.77 23.64 7.34
N ILE A 138 -43.67 23.99 6.42
CA ILE A 138 -43.36 24.07 4.98
C ILE A 138 -42.33 25.17 4.70
N THR A 139 -42.51 26.36 5.28
CA THR A 139 -41.57 27.49 5.10
C THR A 139 -40.20 27.21 5.70
N TYR A 140 -40.14 26.55 6.87
CA TYR A 140 -38.88 26.12 7.47
C TYR A 140 -38.18 25.03 6.64
N ASN A 141 -38.91 23.99 6.21
CA ASN A 141 -38.36 22.89 5.41
C ASN A 141 -37.77 23.36 4.08
N ALA A 142 -38.44 24.30 3.41
CA ALA A 142 -37.95 24.92 2.17
C ALA A 142 -36.67 25.76 2.42
N ALA A 143 -36.61 26.50 3.54
CA ALA A 143 -35.42 27.27 3.91
C ALA A 143 -34.23 26.37 4.30
N ILE A 144 -34.46 25.31 5.09
CA ILE A 144 -33.45 24.30 5.42
C ILE A 144 -32.92 23.62 4.14
N SER A 145 -33.81 23.30 3.20
CA SER A 145 -33.44 22.73 1.89
C SER A 145 -32.66 23.72 1.02
N ALA A 146 -32.97 25.02 1.08
CA ALA A 146 -32.18 26.06 0.42
C ALA A 146 -30.76 26.16 1.00
N CYS A 147 -30.63 26.14 2.34
CA CYS A 147 -29.34 26.08 3.04
C CYS A 147 -28.54 24.83 2.68
N SER A 148 -29.21 23.67 2.55
CA SER A 148 -28.61 22.40 2.10
C SER A 148 -27.94 22.54 0.73
N ARG A 149 -28.65 23.09 -0.25
CA ARG A 149 -28.12 23.31 -1.61
C ARG A 149 -27.06 24.40 -1.66
N GLY A 150 -27.15 25.39 -0.77
CA GLY A 150 -26.14 26.42 -0.57
C GLY A 150 -24.88 25.97 0.17
N GLY A 151 -24.81 24.71 0.61
CA GLY A 151 -23.67 24.17 1.37
C GLY A 151 -23.53 24.71 2.80
N GLN A 152 -24.58 25.33 3.34
CA GLN A 152 -24.61 25.96 4.67
C GLN A 152 -25.26 25.04 5.71
N TRP A 153 -24.57 23.97 6.10
CA TRP A 153 -25.12 22.97 7.03
C TRP A 153 -25.36 23.52 8.44
N GLN A 154 -24.55 24.48 8.91
CA GLN A 154 -24.71 25.10 10.23
C GLN A 154 -26.04 25.82 10.35
N LEU A 155 -26.38 26.61 9.32
CA LEU A 155 -27.63 27.35 9.26
C LEU A 155 -28.82 26.39 9.10
N ALA A 156 -28.67 25.31 8.35
CA ALA A 156 -29.71 24.28 8.21
C ALA A 156 -30.04 23.60 9.56
N VAL A 157 -29.02 23.25 10.36
CA VAL A 157 -29.22 22.66 11.70
C VAL A 157 -29.74 23.71 12.69
N GLY A 158 -29.22 24.94 12.65
CA GLY A 158 -29.70 26.04 13.49
C GLY A 158 -31.16 26.40 13.22
N LEU A 159 -31.61 26.35 11.96
CA LEU A 159 -33.03 26.54 11.61
C LEU A 159 -33.91 25.42 12.17
N LEU A 160 -33.43 24.18 12.22
CA LEU A 160 -34.16 23.06 12.84
C LEU A 160 -34.33 23.28 14.35
N GLU A 161 -33.33 23.84 15.02
CA GLU A 161 -33.42 24.21 16.45
C GLU A 161 -34.33 25.42 16.68
N GLN A 162 -34.24 26.45 15.82
CA GLN A 162 -35.14 27.60 15.87
C GLN A 162 -36.60 27.21 15.63
N MET A 163 -36.87 26.23 14.78
CA MET A 163 -38.22 25.71 14.55
C MET A 163 -38.83 25.16 15.85
N HIS A 164 -38.01 24.50 16.69
CA HIS A 164 -38.42 24.04 18.01
C HIS A 164 -38.68 25.19 18.98
N LEU A 165 -37.78 26.19 19.02
CA LEU A 165 -37.93 27.40 19.85
C LEU A 165 -39.17 28.22 19.47
N ALA A 166 -39.50 28.25 18.17
CA ALA A 166 -40.69 28.92 17.65
C ALA A 166 -41.99 28.11 17.85
N SER A 167 -41.95 26.99 18.58
CA SER A 167 -43.09 26.09 18.83
C SER A 167 -43.75 25.52 17.55
N VAL A 168 -42.99 25.41 16.46
CA VAL A 168 -43.44 24.81 15.20
C VAL A 168 -43.07 23.31 15.21
N ALA A 169 -44.04 22.43 14.97
CA ALA A 169 -43.81 20.98 15.03
C ALA A 169 -42.87 20.53 13.91
N SER A 170 -41.68 20.04 14.28
CA SER A 170 -40.72 19.45 13.34
C SER A 170 -41.21 18.08 12.89
N ASP A 171 -41.16 17.84 11.59
CA ASP A 171 -41.60 16.61 10.95
C ASP A 171 -40.41 15.82 10.38
N VAL A 172 -40.68 14.63 9.85
CA VAL A 172 -39.65 13.78 9.22
C VAL A 172 -38.95 14.53 8.07
N VAL A 173 -39.67 15.42 7.37
CA VAL A 173 -39.12 16.23 6.27
C VAL A 173 -38.12 17.27 6.76
N SER A 174 -38.37 17.92 7.91
CA SER A 174 -37.43 18.85 8.55
C SER A 174 -36.09 18.19 8.87
N TYR A 175 -36.14 17.00 9.49
CA TYR A 175 -34.95 16.23 9.82
C TYR A 175 -34.23 15.71 8.57
N ASN A 176 -34.97 15.21 7.57
CA ASN A 176 -34.38 14.74 6.31
C ASN A 176 -33.64 15.86 5.57
N ALA A 177 -34.19 17.07 5.54
CA ALA A 177 -33.54 18.23 4.94
C ALA A 177 -32.24 18.62 5.67
N ALA A 178 -32.24 18.57 7.01
CA ALA A 178 -31.05 18.82 7.82
C ALA A 178 -29.96 17.73 7.63
N ILE A 179 -30.33 16.44 7.66
CA ILE A 179 -29.40 15.33 7.39
C ILE A 179 -28.83 15.46 5.97
N SER A 180 -29.65 15.84 4.99
CA SER A 180 -29.20 16.09 3.62
C SER A 180 -28.21 17.25 3.53
N ALA A 181 -28.41 18.33 4.30
CA ALA A 181 -27.43 19.42 4.40
C ALA A 181 -26.09 18.94 4.97
N CYS A 182 -26.12 18.14 6.03
CA CYS A 182 -24.92 17.49 6.58
C CYS A 182 -24.26 16.58 5.54
N ALA A 183 -25.04 15.85 4.74
CA ALA A 183 -24.55 15.02 3.66
C ALA A 183 -23.87 15.86 2.57
N VAL A 184 -24.48 16.96 2.11
CA VAL A 184 -23.89 17.83 1.09
C VAL A 184 -22.47 18.26 1.46
N CYS A 185 -22.27 18.66 2.73
CA CYS A 185 -21.01 19.18 3.26
C CYS A 185 -20.07 18.12 3.87
N GLY A 186 -20.39 16.83 3.78
CA GLY A 186 -19.56 15.73 4.31
C GLY A 186 -19.46 15.67 5.84
N ARG A 187 -20.38 16.31 6.58
CA ARG A 187 -20.43 16.34 8.05
C ARG A 187 -21.17 15.11 8.59
N TRP A 188 -20.56 13.94 8.40
CA TRP A 188 -21.19 12.65 8.72
C TRP A 188 -21.55 12.47 10.20
N GLN A 189 -20.73 12.97 11.14
CA GLN A 189 -20.99 12.87 12.59
C GLN A 189 -22.34 13.47 12.95
N LEU A 190 -22.53 14.75 12.59
CA LEU A 190 -23.78 15.45 12.84
C LEU A 190 -24.96 14.83 12.09
N GLY A 191 -24.74 14.32 10.87
CA GLY A 191 -25.80 13.61 10.13
C GLY A 191 -26.31 12.36 10.87
N ILE A 192 -25.40 11.60 11.49
CA ILE A 192 -25.75 10.44 12.33
C ILE A 192 -26.41 10.90 13.64
N ASP A 193 -25.88 11.93 14.29
CA ASP A 193 -26.44 12.45 15.54
C ASP A 193 -27.89 12.94 15.33
N VAL A 194 -28.14 13.65 14.23
CA VAL A 194 -29.49 14.12 13.86
C VAL A 194 -30.42 12.94 13.56
N LEU A 195 -29.95 11.89 12.89
CA LEU A 195 -30.71 10.66 12.66
C LEU A 195 -31.03 9.93 13.99
N ALA A 196 -30.06 9.87 14.90
CA ALA A 196 -30.21 9.23 16.22
C ALA A 196 -31.18 9.97 17.14
N ARG A 197 -31.38 11.29 16.94
CA ARG A 197 -32.35 12.10 17.68
C ARG A 197 -33.80 11.88 17.24
N MET A 198 -34.06 11.41 16.02
CA MET A 198 -35.42 11.24 15.49
C MET A 198 -36.29 10.29 16.35
N PRO A 199 -35.82 9.08 16.73
CA PRO A 199 -36.60 8.18 17.59
C PRO A 199 -36.90 8.75 18.99
N VAL A 200 -35.95 9.50 19.57
CA VAL A 200 -36.13 10.17 20.88
C VAL A 200 -37.30 11.15 20.84
N LEU A 201 -37.52 11.77 19.68
CA LEU A 201 -38.60 12.72 19.42
C LEU A 201 -39.87 12.05 18.89
N ARG A 202 -39.96 10.71 18.97
CA ARG A 202 -41.08 9.90 18.45
C ARG A 202 -41.31 10.06 16.93
N LEU A 203 -40.29 10.46 16.19
CA LEU A 203 -40.30 10.47 14.73
C LEU A 203 -39.70 9.15 14.23
N VAL A 204 -40.39 8.49 13.29
CA VAL A 204 -39.90 7.25 12.67
C VAL A 204 -39.02 7.63 11.48
N PRO A 205 -37.69 7.34 11.50
CA PRO A 205 -36.83 7.60 10.37
C PRO A 205 -37.28 6.79 9.16
N ASP A 206 -37.40 7.46 8.01
CA ASP A 206 -37.84 6.82 6.78
C ASP A 206 -36.66 6.44 5.89
N ARG A 207 -36.96 5.91 4.70
CA ARG A 207 -35.94 5.55 3.71
C ARG A 207 -35.06 6.72 3.32
N PHE A 208 -35.61 7.94 3.29
CA PHE A 208 -34.84 9.14 2.95
C PHE A 208 -33.87 9.51 4.08
N SER A 209 -34.30 9.45 5.35
CA SER A 209 -33.46 9.71 6.53
C SER A 209 -32.19 8.86 6.51
N PHE A 210 -32.36 7.55 6.34
CA PHE A 210 -31.22 6.61 6.28
C PHE A 210 -30.35 6.84 5.04
N SER A 211 -30.94 7.00 3.85
CA SER A 211 -30.17 7.21 2.63
C SER A 211 -29.31 8.49 2.68
N ALA A 212 -29.83 9.57 3.27
CA ALA A 212 -29.10 10.82 3.45
C ALA A 212 -27.95 10.67 4.45
N ALA A 213 -28.17 9.95 5.56
CA ALA A 213 -27.13 9.67 6.54
C ALA A 213 -26.02 8.76 5.98
N ILE A 214 -26.37 7.72 5.21
CA ILE A 214 -25.41 6.86 4.50
C ILE A 214 -24.63 7.70 3.47
N SER A 215 -25.29 8.60 2.74
CA SER A 215 -24.62 9.53 1.81
C SER A 215 -23.66 10.48 2.53
N ALA A 216 -23.97 10.93 3.75
CA ALA A 216 -23.06 11.71 4.56
C ALA A 216 -21.81 10.90 4.95
N CYS A 217 -22.00 9.66 5.42
CA CYS A 217 -20.91 8.72 5.72
C CYS A 217 -20.05 8.41 4.50
N SER A 218 -20.68 8.27 3.33
CA SER A 218 -20.03 8.10 2.03
C SER A 218 -19.09 9.25 1.72
N LYS A 219 -19.54 10.50 1.90
CA LYS A 219 -18.69 11.68 1.72
C LYS A 219 -17.57 11.79 2.74
N GLY A 220 -17.78 11.32 3.96
CA GLY A 220 -16.75 11.20 4.99
C GLY A 220 -15.80 10.01 4.84
N GLY A 221 -15.99 9.13 3.84
CA GLY A 221 -15.18 7.90 3.69
C GLY A 221 -15.30 6.94 4.88
N ARG A 222 -16.46 6.90 5.54
CA ARG A 222 -16.72 6.06 6.74
C ARG A 222 -17.51 4.82 6.35
N TRP A 223 -16.87 3.89 5.64
CA TRP A 223 -17.53 2.68 5.10
C TRP A 223 -18.16 1.77 6.18
N LEU A 224 -17.52 1.60 7.35
CA LEU A 224 -18.07 0.80 8.45
C LEU A 224 -19.40 1.36 8.96
N LEU A 225 -19.49 2.68 9.13
CA LEU A 225 -20.72 3.33 9.57
C LEU A 225 -21.79 3.31 8.47
N ALA A 226 -21.39 3.45 7.21
CA ALA A 226 -22.32 3.37 6.08
C ALA A 226 -22.94 1.98 5.94
N THR A 227 -22.16 0.92 6.14
CA THR A 227 -22.62 -0.48 6.12
C THR A 227 -23.46 -0.81 7.35
N ASP A 228 -23.06 -0.35 8.53
CA ASP A 228 -23.85 -0.51 9.77
C ASP A 228 -25.22 0.18 9.65
N LEU A 229 -25.28 1.42 9.15
CA LEU A 229 -26.55 2.12 8.91
C LEU A 229 -27.43 1.40 7.87
N LEU A 230 -26.84 0.76 6.86
CA LEU A 230 -27.58 -0.05 5.89
C LEU A 230 -28.17 -1.31 6.54
N SER A 231 -27.42 -1.95 7.45
CA SER A 231 -27.90 -3.08 8.26
C SER A 231 -29.01 -2.67 9.24
N GLN A 232 -28.86 -1.54 9.93
CA GLN A 232 -29.90 -0.99 10.81
C GLN A 232 -31.20 -0.67 10.05
N MET A 233 -31.08 -0.21 8.81
CA MET A 233 -32.22 0.03 7.92
C MET A 233 -33.03 -1.27 7.72
N LEU A 234 -32.33 -2.40 7.54
CA LEU A 234 -32.93 -3.73 7.40
C LEU A 234 -33.55 -4.25 8.70
N GLU A 235 -32.86 -4.11 9.83
CA GLU A 235 -33.36 -4.51 11.15
C GLU A 235 -34.66 -3.78 11.52
N ARG A 236 -34.76 -2.51 11.14
CA ARG A 236 -35.94 -1.66 11.37
C ARG A 236 -37.02 -1.83 10.29
N GLN A 237 -36.91 -2.82 9.43
CA GLN A 237 -37.84 -3.11 8.32
C GLN A 237 -38.02 -1.94 7.32
N VAL A 238 -37.06 -1.01 7.25
CA VAL A 238 -37.03 0.06 6.25
C VAL A 238 -36.35 -0.47 5.00
N ARG A 239 -37.10 -0.69 3.92
CA ARG A 239 -36.56 -1.26 2.66
C ARG A 239 -35.46 -0.38 2.05
N PRO A 240 -34.21 -0.88 1.94
CA PRO A 240 -33.15 -0.19 1.20
C PRO A 240 -33.48 -0.07 -0.28
N ASN A 241 -32.80 0.84 -0.94
CA ASN A 241 -32.87 1.03 -2.39
C ASN A 241 -31.50 1.20 -3.01
N GLU A 242 -31.50 1.32 -4.33
CA GLU A 242 -30.31 1.59 -5.14
C GLU A 242 -29.49 2.77 -4.60
N ILE A 243 -30.13 3.85 -4.13
CA ILE A 243 -29.42 5.02 -3.59
C ILE A 243 -28.67 4.68 -2.30
N SER A 244 -29.30 4.00 -1.33
CA SER A 244 -28.64 3.59 -0.08
C SER A 244 -27.48 2.62 -0.33
N PHE A 245 -27.68 1.62 -1.21
CA PHE A 245 -26.63 0.68 -1.59
C PHE A 245 -25.47 1.37 -2.32
N ASN A 246 -25.76 2.23 -3.30
CA ASN A 246 -24.74 2.97 -4.03
C ASN A 246 -23.94 3.88 -3.10
N ALA A 247 -24.60 4.57 -2.16
CA ALA A 247 -23.93 5.41 -1.18
C ALA A 247 -22.98 4.59 -0.28
N ALA A 248 -23.38 3.39 0.15
CA ALA A 248 -22.52 2.47 0.91
C ALA A 248 -21.33 1.96 0.07
N ILE A 249 -21.55 1.57 -1.18
CA ILE A 249 -20.48 1.15 -2.11
C ILE A 249 -19.50 2.31 -2.36
N THR A 250 -19.99 3.54 -2.57
CA THR A 250 -19.14 4.74 -2.70
C THR A 250 -18.39 5.05 -1.40
N ALA A 251 -18.95 4.74 -0.23
CA ALA A 251 -18.23 4.87 1.03
C ALA A 251 -17.02 3.92 1.07
N CYS A 252 -17.23 2.67 0.65
CA CYS A 252 -16.17 1.67 0.51
C CYS A 252 -15.12 2.09 -0.53
N GLU A 253 -15.54 2.66 -1.66
CA GLU A 253 -14.67 3.22 -2.69
C GLU A 253 -13.77 4.32 -2.13
N LYS A 254 -14.30 5.28 -1.36
CA LYS A 254 -13.47 6.34 -0.77
C LYS A 254 -12.48 5.84 0.29
N SER A 255 -12.79 4.72 0.94
CA SER A 255 -11.88 4.05 1.87
C SER A 255 -10.94 3.03 1.23
N GLY A 256 -11.01 2.81 -0.09
CA GLY A 256 -10.22 1.79 -0.80
C GLY A 256 -10.56 0.34 -0.44
N ARG A 257 -11.75 0.09 0.10
CA ARG A 257 -12.18 -1.25 0.57
C ARG A 257 -12.99 -1.95 -0.51
N TRP A 258 -12.32 -2.70 -1.37
CA TRP A 258 -12.96 -3.37 -2.50
C TRP A 258 -13.74 -4.63 -2.11
N GLN A 259 -13.34 -5.38 -1.07
CA GLN A 259 -14.06 -6.60 -0.65
C GLN A 259 -15.48 -6.30 -0.16
N PRO A 260 -15.69 -5.37 0.80
CA PRO A 260 -17.04 -5.03 1.24
C PRO A 260 -17.89 -4.41 0.12
N ALA A 261 -17.26 -3.66 -0.80
CA ALA A 261 -17.94 -3.10 -1.96
C ALA A 261 -18.45 -4.21 -2.92
N LEU A 262 -17.66 -5.27 -3.11
CA LEU A 262 -18.02 -6.43 -3.93
C LEU A 262 -19.18 -7.22 -3.29
N GLU A 263 -19.11 -7.45 -1.98
CA GLU A 263 -20.18 -8.11 -1.22
C GLU A 263 -21.50 -7.35 -1.33
N LEU A 264 -21.48 -6.02 -1.12
CA LEU A 264 -22.67 -5.17 -1.26
C LEU A 264 -23.26 -5.22 -2.67
N LEU A 265 -22.43 -5.20 -3.71
CA LEU A 265 -22.90 -5.28 -5.10
C LEU A 265 -23.53 -6.66 -5.39
N ALA A 266 -22.92 -7.74 -4.88
CA ALA A 266 -23.42 -9.11 -5.01
C ALA A 266 -24.72 -9.34 -4.21
N GLU A 267 -24.95 -8.57 -3.14
CA GLU A 267 -26.17 -8.64 -2.35
C GLU A 267 -27.37 -8.00 -3.07
N MET A 268 -27.18 -6.96 -3.89
CA MET A 268 -28.27 -6.21 -4.54
C MET A 268 -29.32 -7.10 -5.24
N PRO A 269 -28.94 -8.10 -6.09
CA PRO A 269 -29.91 -8.97 -6.76
C PRO A 269 -30.75 -9.81 -5.80
N SER A 270 -30.15 -10.31 -4.71
CA SER A 270 -30.87 -11.08 -3.68
C SER A 270 -31.97 -10.25 -2.98
N ARG A 271 -31.83 -8.92 -3.03
CA ARG A 271 -32.78 -7.94 -2.48
C ARG A 271 -33.74 -7.39 -3.53
N ALA A 272 -33.80 -7.98 -4.72
CA ALA A 272 -34.56 -7.50 -5.88
C ALA A 272 -34.17 -6.07 -6.32
N LEU A 273 -32.93 -5.65 -6.04
CA LEU A 273 -32.34 -4.41 -6.55
C LEU A 273 -31.42 -4.73 -7.72
N ARG A 274 -31.33 -3.83 -8.70
CA ARG A 274 -30.42 -4.01 -9.84
C ARG A 274 -29.19 -3.13 -9.67
N PRO A 275 -27.97 -3.70 -9.77
CA PRO A 275 -26.77 -2.91 -9.95
C PRO A 275 -26.96 -1.94 -11.13
N ASN A 276 -26.49 -0.71 -10.96
CA ASN A 276 -26.50 0.29 -12.02
C ASN A 276 -25.08 0.80 -12.31
N GLU A 277 -24.95 1.68 -13.30
CA GLU A 277 -23.64 2.20 -13.73
C GLU A 277 -22.85 2.85 -12.59
N ILE A 278 -23.54 3.47 -11.62
CA ILE A 278 -22.92 4.10 -10.45
C ILE A 278 -22.35 3.01 -9.52
N SER A 279 -23.12 1.96 -9.23
CA SER A 279 -22.68 0.85 -8.36
C SER A 279 -21.44 0.16 -8.93
N CYS A 280 -21.46 -0.16 -10.24
CA CYS A 280 -20.35 -0.83 -10.92
C CYS A 280 -19.13 0.09 -11.01
N SER A 281 -19.29 1.37 -11.38
CA SER A 281 -18.16 2.31 -11.46
C SER A 281 -17.50 2.57 -10.11
N ALA A 282 -18.30 2.68 -9.04
CA ALA A 282 -17.78 2.81 -7.68
C ALA A 282 -17.01 1.56 -7.24
N LEU A 283 -17.48 0.35 -7.59
CA LEU A 283 -16.73 -0.87 -7.31
C LEU A 283 -15.43 -0.95 -8.13
N ILE A 284 -15.45 -0.60 -9.42
CA ILE A 284 -14.23 -0.56 -10.26
C ILE A 284 -13.20 0.40 -9.65
N SER A 285 -13.61 1.59 -9.19
CA SER A 285 -12.69 2.53 -8.52
C SER A 285 -12.27 2.07 -7.12
N ALA A 286 -13.11 1.33 -6.39
CA ALA A 286 -12.70 0.66 -5.16
C ALA A 286 -11.61 -0.40 -5.43
N CYS A 287 -11.76 -1.20 -6.49
CA CYS A 287 -10.76 -2.16 -6.96
C CYS A 287 -9.46 -1.47 -7.40
N GLU A 288 -9.56 -0.33 -8.09
CA GLU A 288 -8.42 0.52 -8.45
C GLU A 288 -7.63 0.99 -7.21
N LYS A 289 -8.31 1.44 -6.15
CA LYS A 289 -7.65 1.83 -4.88
C LYS A 289 -7.14 0.62 -4.09
N GLY A 290 -7.77 -0.54 -4.26
CA GLY A 290 -7.39 -1.81 -3.67
C GLY A 290 -6.32 -2.60 -4.41
N GLY A 291 -5.82 -2.11 -5.56
CA GLY A 291 -4.81 -2.80 -6.37
C GLY A 291 -5.33 -4.07 -7.07
N GLN A 292 -6.64 -4.23 -7.25
CA GLN A 292 -7.26 -5.42 -7.83
C GLN A 292 -7.66 -5.22 -9.30
N TRP A 293 -6.66 -5.13 -10.19
CA TRP A 293 -6.91 -4.81 -11.60
C TRP A 293 -7.72 -5.89 -12.33
N GLN A 294 -7.54 -7.18 -12.01
CA GLN A 294 -8.28 -8.27 -12.65
C GLN A 294 -9.78 -8.17 -12.37
N LEU A 295 -10.15 -7.87 -11.13
CA LEU A 295 -11.54 -7.67 -10.74
C LEU A 295 -12.12 -6.41 -11.39
N ALA A 296 -11.36 -5.32 -11.45
CA ALA A 296 -11.76 -4.09 -12.12
C ALA A 296 -12.07 -4.33 -13.61
N VAL A 297 -11.18 -5.04 -14.32
CA VAL A 297 -11.35 -5.37 -15.75
C VAL A 297 -12.45 -6.40 -15.98
N GLY A 298 -12.52 -7.44 -15.15
CA GLY A 298 -13.57 -8.45 -15.22
C GLY A 298 -14.96 -7.84 -15.03
N LEU A 299 -15.11 -6.94 -14.06
CA LEU A 299 -16.34 -6.23 -13.79
C LEU A 299 -16.72 -5.31 -14.97
N LEU A 300 -15.77 -4.55 -15.51
CA LEU A 300 -15.97 -3.72 -16.71
C LEU A 300 -16.48 -4.54 -17.89
N CYS A 301 -15.86 -5.70 -18.16
CA CYS A 301 -16.28 -6.63 -19.22
C CYS A 301 -17.65 -7.27 -18.95
N SER A 302 -18.06 -7.39 -17.69
CA SER A 302 -19.36 -7.95 -17.31
C SER A 302 -20.52 -6.94 -17.38
N MET A 303 -20.26 -5.63 -17.40
CA MET A 303 -21.30 -4.60 -17.46
C MET A 303 -22.25 -4.75 -18.66
N PRO A 304 -21.78 -5.02 -19.91
CA PRO A 304 -22.66 -5.29 -21.04
C PRO A 304 -23.56 -6.52 -20.83
N LEU A 305 -23.05 -7.58 -20.19
CA LEU A 305 -23.83 -8.78 -19.85
C LEU A 305 -24.93 -8.47 -18.83
N MET A 306 -24.69 -7.49 -17.95
CA MET A 306 -25.67 -6.94 -17.01
C MET A 306 -26.63 -5.93 -17.67
N LYS A 307 -26.55 -5.71 -18.99
CA LYS A 307 -27.29 -4.69 -19.75
C LYS A 307 -26.99 -3.25 -19.28
N LEU A 308 -25.80 -3.02 -18.76
CA LEU A 308 -25.28 -1.70 -18.39
C LEU A 308 -24.28 -1.23 -19.43
N ARG A 309 -24.24 0.08 -19.72
CA ARG A 309 -23.21 0.64 -20.60
C ARG A 309 -22.04 1.15 -19.74
N PRO A 310 -20.81 0.63 -19.93
CA PRO A 310 -19.63 1.27 -19.36
C PRO A 310 -19.54 2.73 -19.82
N ASN A 311 -19.06 3.60 -18.95
CA ASN A 311 -18.81 5.00 -19.28
C ASN A 311 -17.31 5.32 -19.16
N ALA A 312 -16.92 6.55 -19.52
CA ALA A 312 -15.52 6.99 -19.44
C ALA A 312 -14.93 6.85 -18.03
N ILE A 313 -15.74 7.03 -16.97
CA ILE A 313 -15.32 6.89 -15.57
C ILE A 313 -14.96 5.42 -15.28
N SER A 314 -15.79 4.47 -15.70
CA SER A 314 -15.54 3.03 -15.52
C SER A 314 -14.26 2.58 -16.24
N TYR A 315 -14.06 3.05 -17.49
CA TYR A 315 -12.84 2.75 -18.25
C TYR A 315 -11.59 3.38 -17.63
N ASN A 316 -11.65 4.67 -17.26
CA ASN A 316 -10.53 5.35 -16.63
C ASN A 316 -10.11 4.67 -15.33
N ALA A 317 -11.06 4.31 -14.46
CA ALA A 317 -10.78 3.59 -13.23
C ALA A 317 -10.14 2.20 -13.50
N ALA A 318 -10.59 1.46 -14.52
CA ALA A 318 -9.99 0.18 -14.88
C ALA A 318 -8.57 0.34 -15.47
N ILE A 319 -8.33 1.36 -16.31
CA ILE A 319 -7.00 1.68 -16.85
C ILE A 319 -6.06 2.10 -15.71
N SER A 320 -6.51 2.94 -14.78
CA SER A 320 -5.74 3.33 -13.58
C SER A 320 -5.48 2.15 -12.64
N ALA A 321 -6.40 1.17 -12.55
CA ALA A 321 -6.14 -0.06 -11.81
C ALA A 321 -4.98 -0.85 -12.45
N CYS A 322 -4.98 -0.98 -13.79
CA CYS A 322 -3.90 -1.60 -14.54
C CYS A 322 -2.56 -0.84 -14.36
N GLU A 323 -2.61 0.49 -14.30
CA GLU A 323 -1.45 1.35 -14.03
C GLU A 323 -0.80 1.07 -12.68
N LYS A 324 -1.59 0.88 -11.61
CA LYS A 324 -1.05 0.59 -10.26
C LYS A 324 -0.38 -0.78 -10.18
N CYS A 325 -0.84 -1.74 -10.98
CA CYS A 325 -0.30 -3.10 -11.02
C CYS A 325 0.74 -3.32 -12.12
N SER A 326 1.15 -2.26 -12.84
CA SER A 326 2.12 -2.31 -13.95
C SER A 326 1.71 -3.22 -15.13
N VAL A 327 0.40 -3.43 -15.33
CA VAL A 327 -0.15 -4.28 -16.42
C VAL A 327 -0.46 -3.42 -17.65
N TRP A 328 0.60 -2.95 -18.30
CA TRP A 328 0.51 -1.98 -19.40
C TRP A 328 -0.19 -2.53 -20.66
N GLN A 329 -0.08 -3.83 -20.96
CA GLN A 329 -0.76 -4.40 -22.14
C GLN A 329 -2.28 -4.29 -22.02
N MET A 330 -2.81 -4.56 -20.82
CA MET A 330 -4.25 -4.46 -20.57
C MET A 330 -4.71 -3.01 -20.58
N ALA A 331 -3.93 -2.09 -19.98
CA ALA A 331 -4.21 -0.66 -20.03
C ALA A 331 -4.34 -0.15 -21.48
N LEU A 332 -3.46 -0.59 -22.38
CA LEU A 332 -3.52 -0.27 -23.80
C LEU A 332 -4.71 -0.90 -24.53
N ALA A 333 -5.00 -2.17 -24.24
CA ALA A 333 -6.14 -2.86 -24.83
C ALA A 333 -7.46 -2.16 -24.45
N LEU A 334 -7.59 -1.71 -23.20
CA LEU A 334 -8.76 -0.96 -22.74
C LEU A 334 -8.84 0.43 -23.38
N LEU A 335 -7.71 1.15 -23.49
CA LEU A 335 -7.66 2.45 -24.18
C LEU A 335 -8.06 2.32 -25.65
N GLY A 336 -7.65 1.23 -26.31
CA GLY A 336 -8.02 0.91 -27.69
C GLY A 336 -9.48 0.52 -27.90
N LYS A 337 -10.11 -0.09 -26.89
CA LYS A 337 -11.54 -0.48 -26.93
C LYS A 337 -12.51 0.68 -26.71
N MET A 338 -12.10 1.77 -26.06
CA MET A 338 -12.98 2.91 -25.80
C MET A 338 -13.63 3.49 -27.08
N PRO A 339 -12.87 3.76 -28.17
CA PRO A 339 -13.47 4.20 -29.43
C PRO A 339 -14.41 3.18 -30.08
N GLU A 340 -14.15 1.88 -29.93
CA GLU A 340 -15.02 0.81 -30.44
C GLU A 340 -16.40 0.82 -29.75
N GLU A 341 -16.42 1.20 -28.47
CA GLU A 341 -17.63 1.39 -27.66
C GLU A 341 -18.24 2.79 -27.79
N SER A 342 -17.84 3.58 -28.80
CA SER A 342 -18.27 4.97 -29.03
C SER A 342 -17.94 5.94 -27.88
N LEU A 343 -16.95 5.63 -27.06
CA LEU A 343 -16.43 6.50 -25.99
C LEU A 343 -15.15 7.21 -26.46
N MET A 344 -15.08 8.53 -26.25
CA MET A 344 -13.87 9.30 -26.53
C MET A 344 -12.88 9.16 -25.35
N PRO A 345 -11.68 8.60 -25.55
CA PRO A 345 -10.65 8.59 -24.51
C PRO A 345 -10.22 10.02 -24.20
N ASP A 346 -10.19 10.36 -22.90
CA ASP A 346 -9.83 11.69 -22.43
C ASP A 346 -8.35 11.76 -22.03
N VAL A 347 -7.92 12.92 -21.52
CA VAL A 347 -6.54 13.11 -21.05
C VAL A 347 -6.21 12.18 -19.88
N ILE A 348 -7.21 11.81 -19.06
CA ILE A 348 -7.03 10.90 -17.92
C ILE A 348 -6.76 9.48 -18.42
N SER A 349 -7.52 8.98 -19.40
CA SER A 349 -7.31 7.65 -20.01
C SER A 349 -5.90 7.51 -20.58
N HIS A 350 -5.46 8.51 -21.35
CA HIS A 350 -4.14 8.50 -21.99
C HIS A 350 -3.02 8.60 -20.96
N ASN A 351 -3.14 9.48 -19.95
CA ASN A 351 -2.12 9.65 -18.92
C ASN A 351 -1.94 8.39 -18.06
N ALA A 352 -3.05 7.73 -17.69
CA ALA A 352 -3.00 6.47 -16.96
C ALA A 352 -2.31 5.37 -17.79
N ALA A 353 -2.59 5.30 -19.10
CA ALA A 353 -1.92 4.35 -19.99
C ALA A 353 -0.41 4.66 -20.20
N ILE A 354 -0.04 5.94 -20.34
CA ILE A 354 1.37 6.39 -20.42
C ILE A 354 2.10 6.02 -19.13
N SER A 355 1.53 6.32 -17.96
CA SER A 355 2.10 5.98 -16.66
C SER A 355 2.25 4.46 -16.48
N ALA A 356 1.26 3.67 -16.92
CA ALA A 356 1.32 2.21 -16.88
C ALA A 356 2.49 1.68 -17.72
N CYS A 357 2.67 2.21 -18.94
CA CYS A 357 3.79 1.88 -19.81
C CYS A 357 5.14 2.30 -19.18
N GLY A 358 5.20 3.49 -18.57
CA GLY A 358 6.39 3.98 -17.87
C GLY A 358 6.80 3.11 -16.69
N LYS A 359 5.84 2.68 -15.87
CA LYS A 359 6.07 1.75 -14.76
C LYS A 359 6.60 0.40 -15.21
N ALA A 360 6.15 -0.08 -16.38
CA ALA A 360 6.62 -1.32 -17.00
C ALA A 360 7.92 -1.17 -17.83
N GLY A 361 8.53 0.02 -17.87
CA GLY A 361 9.75 0.29 -18.64
C GLY A 361 9.56 0.40 -20.16
N GLN A 362 8.31 0.45 -20.65
CA GLN A 362 7.97 0.49 -22.08
C GLN A 362 7.87 1.92 -22.62
N TRP A 363 8.97 2.66 -22.55
CA TRP A 363 9.02 4.09 -22.89
C TRP A 363 8.65 4.38 -24.36
N GLN A 364 9.02 3.51 -25.30
CA GLN A 364 8.70 3.72 -26.73
C GLN A 364 7.19 3.73 -26.98
N VAL A 365 6.46 2.94 -26.19
CA VAL A 365 5.01 2.86 -26.29
C VAL A 365 4.38 4.07 -25.60
N ALA A 366 4.90 4.48 -24.44
CA ALA A 366 4.49 5.70 -23.75
C ALA A 366 4.60 6.95 -24.66
N LEU A 367 5.73 7.12 -25.37
CA LEU A 367 5.92 8.24 -26.30
C LEU A 367 5.00 8.16 -27.53
N ARG A 368 4.74 6.95 -28.04
CA ARG A 368 3.78 6.76 -29.13
C ARG A 368 2.36 7.19 -28.72
N ILE A 369 1.95 6.89 -27.48
CA ILE A 369 0.65 7.34 -26.95
C ILE A 369 0.64 8.86 -26.81
N LEU A 370 1.69 9.48 -26.27
CA LEU A 370 1.80 10.94 -26.17
C LEU A 370 1.68 11.60 -27.55
N ASN A 371 2.39 11.09 -28.55
CA ASN A 371 2.32 11.61 -29.93
C ASN A 371 0.94 11.40 -30.55
N LYS A 372 0.27 10.27 -30.30
CA LYS A 372 -1.10 10.03 -30.75
C LYS A 372 -2.07 11.02 -30.10
N MET A 373 -1.88 11.32 -28.81
CA MET A 373 -2.70 12.31 -28.10
C MET A 373 -2.52 13.72 -28.71
N LEU A 374 -1.28 14.10 -29.02
CA LEU A 374 -0.96 15.36 -29.71
C LEU A 374 -1.55 15.41 -31.14
N GLY A 375 -1.56 14.28 -31.86
CA GLY A 375 -2.10 14.19 -33.22
C GLY A 375 -3.63 14.25 -33.30
N VAL A 376 -4.35 13.93 -32.22
CA VAL A 376 -5.83 13.97 -32.13
C VAL A 376 -6.34 15.33 -31.63
N SER A 377 -5.48 16.36 -31.54
CA SER A 377 -5.79 17.70 -31.01
C SER A 377 -6.23 17.76 -29.54
N LEU A 378 -5.98 16.69 -28.76
CA LEU A 378 -6.13 16.74 -27.30
C LEU A 378 -4.98 17.57 -26.71
N VAL A 379 -5.32 18.57 -25.90
CA VAL A 379 -4.32 19.42 -25.23
C VAL A 379 -3.56 18.55 -24.23
N ALA A 380 -2.30 18.23 -24.55
CA ALA A 380 -1.42 17.57 -23.62
C ALA A 380 -1.26 18.39 -22.36
N SER A 381 -1.57 17.78 -21.22
CA SER A 381 -1.43 18.44 -19.93
C SER A 381 0.00 18.28 -19.45
N GLU A 382 0.36 19.10 -18.48
CA GLU A 382 1.61 18.98 -17.73
C GLU A 382 1.83 17.56 -17.16
N ILE A 383 0.73 16.88 -16.81
CA ILE A 383 0.72 15.50 -16.30
C ILE A 383 1.08 14.48 -17.41
N SER A 384 0.72 14.77 -18.67
CA SER A 384 1.05 13.90 -19.82
C SER A 384 2.55 13.89 -20.10
N TYR A 385 3.18 15.07 -20.07
CA TYR A 385 4.62 15.22 -20.22
C TYR A 385 5.36 14.65 -19.01
N SER A 386 4.90 14.90 -17.78
CA SER A 386 5.56 14.36 -16.57
C SER A 386 5.57 12.82 -16.55
N ALA A 387 4.45 12.18 -16.89
CA ALA A 387 4.36 10.73 -16.98
C ALA A 387 5.29 10.14 -18.06
N SER A 388 5.43 10.85 -19.19
CA SER A 388 6.32 10.45 -20.29
C SER A 388 7.80 10.64 -19.94
N ILE A 389 8.16 11.73 -19.27
CA ILE A 389 9.52 11.96 -18.76
C ILE A 389 9.89 10.92 -17.70
N ASN A 390 8.96 10.58 -16.78
CA ASN A 390 9.18 9.51 -15.80
C ASN A 390 9.36 8.13 -16.47
N ALA A 391 8.63 7.86 -17.56
CA ALA A 391 8.84 6.65 -18.37
C ALA A 391 10.27 6.61 -18.97
N CYS A 392 10.77 7.75 -19.45
CA CYS A 392 12.14 7.89 -19.95
C CYS A 392 13.19 7.74 -18.84
N GLU A 393 12.95 8.31 -17.64
CA GLU A 393 13.81 8.14 -16.46
C GLU A 393 14.00 6.66 -16.10
N ARG A 394 12.89 5.93 -15.92
CA ARG A 394 12.92 4.52 -15.51
C ARG A 394 13.59 3.59 -16.51
N SER A 395 13.64 4.01 -17.78
CA SER A 395 14.28 3.27 -18.86
C SER A 395 15.68 3.77 -19.22
N GLY A 396 16.22 4.75 -18.47
CA GLY A 396 17.55 5.32 -18.66
C GLY A 396 17.70 6.19 -19.92
N GLN A 397 16.60 6.61 -20.53
CA GLN A 397 16.58 7.39 -21.77
C GLN A 397 16.66 8.90 -21.49
N TRP A 398 17.79 9.35 -20.93
CA TRP A 398 17.98 10.74 -20.49
C TRP A 398 17.85 11.77 -21.62
N GLN A 399 18.33 11.44 -22.84
CA GLN A 399 18.27 12.36 -23.99
C GLN A 399 16.83 12.72 -24.35
N LEU A 400 15.96 11.70 -24.40
CA LEU A 400 14.55 11.87 -24.70
C LEU A 400 13.81 12.58 -23.55
N ALA A 401 14.20 12.33 -22.30
CA ALA A 401 13.68 13.05 -21.15
C ALA A 401 13.96 14.57 -21.24
N LEU A 402 15.18 14.96 -21.61
CA LEU A 402 15.57 16.35 -21.81
C LEU A 402 14.85 16.99 -23.01
N GLN A 403 14.79 16.29 -24.15
CA GLN A 403 14.08 16.76 -25.34
C GLN A 403 12.59 17.03 -25.05
N LEU A 404 11.94 16.16 -24.26
CA LEU A 404 10.55 16.38 -23.86
C LEU A 404 10.40 17.59 -22.92
N LEU A 405 11.36 17.79 -22.01
CA LEU A 405 11.36 18.94 -21.10
C LEU A 405 11.51 20.26 -21.86
N GLU A 406 12.39 20.31 -22.87
CA GLU A 406 12.60 21.47 -23.75
C GLU A 406 11.37 21.79 -24.62
N GLN A 407 10.55 20.78 -24.95
CA GLN A 407 9.32 20.97 -25.71
C GLN A 407 8.19 21.59 -24.88
N MET A 408 8.20 21.49 -23.54
CA MET A 408 7.11 22.00 -22.70
C MET A 408 6.92 23.53 -22.80
N PRO A 409 7.98 24.37 -22.70
CA PRO A 409 7.84 25.83 -22.85
C PRO A 409 7.33 26.24 -24.24
N GLN A 410 7.76 25.54 -25.29
CA GLN A 410 7.32 25.80 -26.67
C GLN A 410 5.82 25.55 -26.86
N LYS A 411 5.23 24.68 -26.02
CA LYS A 411 3.78 24.38 -25.97
C LYS A 411 3.01 25.22 -24.95
N ARG A 412 3.63 26.27 -24.37
CA ARG A 412 3.08 27.12 -23.29
C ARG A 412 2.72 26.34 -22.01
N LEU A 413 3.44 25.26 -21.72
CA LEU A 413 3.31 24.49 -20.48
C LEU A 413 4.57 24.74 -19.62
N GLY A 414 4.38 25.08 -18.34
CA GLY A 414 5.49 25.18 -17.39
C GLY A 414 5.87 23.78 -16.85
N PRO A 415 7.16 23.43 -16.71
CA PRO A 415 7.55 22.18 -16.09
C PRO A 415 7.35 22.21 -14.56
N ASN A 416 6.54 21.30 -14.00
CA ASN A 416 6.51 21.10 -12.53
C ASN A 416 7.79 20.47 -12.00
N TYR A 417 7.90 20.52 -10.66
CA TYR A 417 8.88 19.79 -9.87
C TYR A 417 8.89 18.27 -10.15
N LEU A 418 7.78 17.65 -10.60
CA LEU A 418 7.76 16.21 -10.97
C LEU A 418 8.46 15.94 -12.30
N CYS A 419 8.28 16.79 -13.32
CA CYS A 419 9.00 16.73 -14.59
C CYS A 419 10.50 16.96 -14.38
N LEU A 420 10.83 17.99 -13.60
CA LEU A 420 12.21 18.38 -13.32
C LEU A 420 12.93 17.31 -12.49
N SER A 421 12.31 16.78 -11.42
CA SER A 421 12.89 15.68 -10.65
C SER A 421 13.08 14.40 -11.47
N ALA A 422 12.11 14.04 -12.33
CA ALA A 422 12.25 12.88 -13.22
C ALA A 422 13.36 13.08 -14.27
N ALA A 423 13.49 14.27 -14.84
CA ALA A 423 14.57 14.60 -15.77
C ALA A 423 15.96 14.58 -15.09
N ILE A 424 16.07 15.16 -13.88
CA ILE A 424 17.29 15.09 -13.06
C ILE A 424 17.62 13.64 -12.69
N GLY A 425 16.61 12.85 -12.31
CA GLY A 425 16.74 11.42 -12.05
C GLY A 425 17.25 10.65 -13.27
N ALA A 426 16.77 11.00 -14.48
CA ALA A 426 17.18 10.40 -15.74
C ALA A 426 18.66 10.72 -16.04
N CYS A 427 19.08 11.98 -15.86
CA CYS A 427 20.48 12.39 -15.94
C CYS A 427 21.35 11.63 -14.94
N GLY A 428 20.85 11.42 -13.72
CA GLY A 428 21.49 10.59 -12.69
C GLY A 428 21.67 9.13 -13.09
N THR A 429 20.66 8.50 -13.72
CA THR A 429 20.79 7.12 -14.23
C THR A 429 21.82 6.98 -15.34
N ALA A 430 22.09 8.06 -16.07
CA ALA A 430 23.07 8.11 -17.15
C ALA A 430 24.47 8.57 -16.70
N SER A 431 24.69 8.77 -15.39
CA SER A 431 25.92 9.34 -14.82
C SER A 431 26.26 10.75 -15.30
N LEU A 432 25.28 11.49 -15.86
CA LEU A 432 25.40 12.87 -16.33
C LEU A 432 24.92 13.85 -15.26
N TRP A 433 25.52 13.78 -14.07
CA TRP A 433 25.15 14.59 -12.92
C TRP A 433 25.24 16.10 -13.18
N GLN A 434 26.17 16.56 -14.03
CA GLN A 434 26.35 17.98 -14.38
C GLN A 434 25.09 18.58 -14.98
N MET A 435 24.48 17.87 -15.93
CA MET A 435 23.24 18.27 -16.58
C MET A 435 22.06 18.28 -15.60
N GLY A 436 22.06 17.33 -14.64
CA GLY A 436 21.08 17.32 -13.55
C GLY A 436 21.21 18.53 -12.61
N MET A 437 22.43 18.99 -12.36
CA MET A 437 22.69 20.19 -11.55
C MET A 437 22.30 21.48 -12.26
N GLU A 438 22.57 21.55 -13.57
CA GLU A 438 22.15 22.68 -14.41
C GLU A 438 20.62 22.79 -14.45
N LEU A 439 19.92 21.67 -14.56
CA LEU A 439 18.46 21.63 -14.45
C LEU A 439 17.93 22.03 -13.07
N LEU A 440 18.62 21.64 -11.98
CA LEU A 440 18.26 22.08 -10.63
C LEU A 440 18.41 23.61 -10.49
N GLY A 441 19.45 24.21 -11.09
CA GLY A 441 19.65 25.66 -11.09
C GLY A 441 18.59 26.44 -11.87
N GLN A 442 17.93 25.80 -12.84
CA GLN A 442 16.81 26.38 -13.60
C GLN A 442 15.44 26.14 -12.94
N ALA A 443 15.38 25.30 -11.90
CA ALA A 443 14.14 24.91 -11.23
C ALA A 443 13.84 25.81 -10.00
N PRO A 444 12.54 26.05 -9.68
CA PRO A 444 12.19 26.57 -8.36
C PRO A 444 12.59 25.58 -7.27
N TRP A 445 13.15 26.08 -6.16
CA TRP A 445 13.58 25.26 -5.02
C TRP A 445 12.46 24.34 -4.53
N SER A 446 12.71 23.03 -4.55
CA SER A 446 11.79 21.98 -4.11
C SER A 446 12.57 20.81 -3.52
N GLU A 447 12.17 20.35 -2.33
CA GLU A 447 12.78 19.21 -1.62
C GLU A 447 12.87 17.95 -2.52
N VAL A 448 11.87 17.75 -3.39
CA VAL A 448 11.80 16.60 -4.32
C VAL A 448 12.87 16.68 -5.42
N CYS A 449 13.15 17.88 -5.94
CA CYS A 449 14.19 18.09 -6.95
C CYS A 449 15.59 17.98 -6.33
N VAL A 450 15.78 18.48 -5.11
CA VAL A 450 17.04 18.35 -4.36
C VAL A 450 17.33 16.89 -4.05
N GLU A 451 16.36 16.10 -3.59
CA GLU A 451 16.54 14.66 -3.36
C GLU A 451 16.90 13.90 -4.66
N ALA A 452 16.26 14.26 -5.78
CA ALA A 452 16.58 13.69 -7.09
C ALA A 452 18.00 14.06 -7.55
N ALA A 453 18.43 15.30 -7.32
CA ALA A 453 19.78 15.77 -7.63
C ALA A 453 20.84 15.10 -6.74
N VAL A 454 20.57 14.93 -5.45
CA VAL A 454 21.42 14.17 -4.53
C VAL A 454 21.60 12.73 -5.04
N LYS A 455 20.51 12.04 -5.39
CA LYS A 455 20.58 10.69 -5.98
C LYS A 455 21.32 10.66 -7.32
N ALA A 456 21.19 11.70 -8.14
CA ALA A 456 21.92 11.82 -9.39
C ALA A 456 23.43 12.00 -9.15
N CYS A 457 23.80 12.83 -8.18
CA CYS A 457 25.19 13.01 -7.73
C CYS A 457 25.76 11.73 -7.10
N GLU A 458 24.98 10.99 -6.30
CA GLU A 458 25.36 9.66 -5.77
C GLU A 458 25.68 8.68 -6.91
N LYS A 459 24.79 8.56 -7.90
CA LYS A 459 24.99 7.70 -9.08
C LYS A 459 26.17 8.16 -9.96
N GLY A 460 26.41 9.47 -10.01
CA GLY A 460 27.55 10.09 -10.68
C GLY A 460 28.86 10.06 -9.88
N ARG A 461 28.86 9.45 -8.69
CA ARG A 461 29.97 9.41 -7.73
C ARG A 461 30.50 10.79 -7.29
N GLN A 462 29.69 11.84 -7.40
CA GLN A 462 30.00 13.20 -6.99
C GLN A 462 29.44 13.53 -5.60
N TRP A 463 30.01 12.89 -4.60
CA TRP A 463 29.55 12.98 -3.21
C TRP A 463 29.76 14.38 -2.61
N GLN A 464 30.78 15.14 -3.02
CA GLN A 464 31.03 16.52 -2.55
C GLN A 464 29.86 17.46 -2.87
N LEU A 465 29.32 17.36 -4.09
CA LEU A 465 28.16 18.14 -4.53
C LEU A 465 26.86 17.67 -3.85
N ALA A 466 26.72 16.36 -3.60
CA ALA A 466 25.59 15.82 -2.84
C ALA A 466 25.58 16.35 -1.39
N LEU A 467 26.74 16.45 -0.75
CA LEU A 467 26.91 17.01 0.60
C LEU A 467 26.58 18.51 0.63
N LEU A 468 27.05 19.28 -0.36
CA LEU A 468 26.75 20.72 -0.48
C LEU A 468 25.25 20.98 -0.70
N LEU A 469 24.57 20.16 -1.50
CA LEU A 469 23.13 20.27 -1.70
C LEU A 469 22.34 19.97 -0.42
N LEU A 470 22.75 18.95 0.34
CA LEU A 470 22.17 18.63 1.64
C LEU A 470 22.45 19.71 2.70
N HIS A 471 23.53 20.48 2.55
CA HIS A 471 23.90 21.59 3.43
C HIS A 471 23.06 22.86 3.16
N GLN A 472 22.68 23.14 1.90
CA GLN A 472 21.90 24.34 1.54
C GLN A 472 20.41 24.30 1.92
N ASP A 473 19.84 23.12 2.19
CA ASP A 473 18.46 22.96 2.65
C ASP A 473 18.18 23.64 4.02
N GLY A 474 19.24 24.07 4.73
CA GLY A 474 19.16 24.72 6.04
C GLY A 474 19.22 26.26 6.04
N THR A 475 19.66 26.92 4.95
CA THR A 475 19.99 28.37 4.97
C THR A 475 19.05 29.26 4.15
N ALA A 476 18.01 28.72 3.53
CA ALA A 476 17.05 29.51 2.76
C ALA A 476 15.94 30.13 3.64
N LYS A 477 16.28 31.09 4.52
CA LYS A 477 15.27 32.04 5.03
C LYS A 477 15.74 33.40 5.58
N SER A 478 17.03 33.73 5.59
CA SER A 478 17.44 35.06 6.04
C SER A 478 18.80 35.48 5.47
N GLY A 479 18.81 36.46 4.57
CA GLY A 479 20.04 37.10 4.09
C GLY A 479 20.12 37.18 2.58
N LEU A 480 19.25 38.00 1.97
CA LEU A 480 19.33 38.32 0.55
C LEU A 480 18.99 39.80 0.32
N GLU A 481 19.55 40.67 1.15
CA GLU A 481 19.72 42.09 0.87
C GLU A 481 21.10 42.48 1.43
N ASP A 482 21.83 43.33 0.72
CA ASP A 482 23.20 43.83 0.99
C ASP A 482 24.40 42.96 0.60
N SER A 483 24.80 43.10 -0.67
CA SER A 483 26.12 43.65 -1.00
C SER A 483 26.24 43.85 -2.50
N GLY A 484 26.17 45.11 -2.92
CA GLY A 484 26.37 45.52 -4.31
C GLY A 484 27.81 45.29 -4.76
N LEU A 485 27.95 44.69 -5.94
CA LEU A 485 29.10 44.78 -6.84
C LEU A 485 28.63 44.30 -8.22
N GLU A 486 28.40 45.25 -9.13
CA GLU A 486 28.12 44.98 -10.54
C GLU A 486 29.39 44.47 -11.25
N TRP A 487 29.19 43.45 -12.10
CA TRP A 487 30.21 42.81 -12.92
C TRP A 487 29.94 43.17 -14.39
N THR A 488 30.95 43.64 -15.11
CA THR A 488 30.88 43.92 -16.55
C THR A 488 31.45 42.76 -17.37
N GLY A 489 30.55 42.04 -18.06
CA GLY A 489 30.84 41.36 -19.33
C GLY A 489 31.30 39.89 -19.29
N GLY A 490 30.45 38.98 -19.76
CA GLY A 490 30.85 37.66 -20.28
C GLY A 490 30.21 36.43 -19.63
N GLU A 491 28.88 36.39 -19.60
CA GLU A 491 27.93 35.28 -19.35
C GLU A 491 28.44 33.92 -18.79
N ALA A 492 28.27 33.75 -17.47
CA ALA A 492 27.88 32.49 -16.81
C ALA A 492 26.56 32.76 -16.06
N PRO A 493 25.58 31.83 -16.02
CA PRO A 493 24.34 32.04 -15.29
C PRO A 493 24.63 32.13 -13.78
N GLY A 494 24.42 33.32 -13.23
CA GLY A 494 24.74 33.69 -11.87
C GLY A 494 23.82 33.03 -10.84
N ALA A 495 24.38 32.10 -10.07
CA ALA A 495 23.87 31.74 -8.74
C ALA A 495 24.90 30.99 -7.85
N PHE A 496 26.21 31.03 -8.14
CA PHE A 496 27.21 30.38 -7.29
C PHE A 496 28.46 31.24 -7.15
N SER A 497 28.65 31.86 -5.98
CA SER A 497 29.83 32.67 -5.69
C SER A 497 31.06 31.81 -5.39
N GLY A 498 32.11 32.01 -6.20
CA GLY A 498 33.55 32.08 -5.87
C GLY A 498 34.30 30.97 -5.11
N ARG A 499 33.74 30.39 -4.04
CA ARG A 499 34.43 29.39 -3.19
C ARG A 499 33.98 27.95 -3.47
N SER A 500 32.70 27.74 -3.76
CA SER A 500 32.12 26.40 -3.99
C SER A 500 32.67 25.71 -5.24
N TRP A 501 33.07 26.49 -6.26
CA TRP A 501 33.56 25.94 -7.52
C TRP A 501 35.03 25.50 -7.54
N ARG A 502 35.84 25.94 -6.57
CA ARG A 502 37.25 25.49 -6.48
C ARG A 502 37.38 24.06 -5.94
N LEU A 503 36.40 23.59 -5.16
CA LEU A 503 36.39 22.24 -4.59
C LEU A 503 35.99 21.16 -5.61
N ALA A 504 35.16 21.49 -6.60
CA ALA A 504 34.72 20.57 -7.65
C ALA A 504 35.79 20.26 -8.72
N LYS A 505 37.03 20.74 -8.54
CA LYS A 505 38.16 20.51 -9.45
C LYS A 505 39.12 19.42 -8.98
N LEU A 506 38.81 18.71 -7.89
CA LEU A 506 39.58 17.55 -7.44
C LEU A 506 39.17 16.31 -8.24
N ASP A 507 40.14 15.80 -8.99
CA ASP A 507 39.96 14.98 -10.17
C ASP A 507 39.40 13.57 -9.91
N SER A 508 38.70 13.09 -10.93
CA SER A 508 37.97 11.82 -11.09
C SER A 508 38.81 10.54 -11.13
N SER A 509 40.00 10.54 -10.52
CA SER A 509 40.91 9.39 -10.59
C SER A 509 40.75 8.47 -9.37
N ASP A 510 40.57 7.16 -9.61
CA ASP A 510 40.73 6.08 -8.63
C ASP A 510 42.22 5.92 -8.27
N THR A 511 42.88 7.01 -7.85
CA THR A 511 44.23 7.01 -7.30
C THR A 511 44.17 6.87 -5.78
N PRO A 512 45.18 6.27 -5.12
CA PRO A 512 45.27 6.21 -3.66
C PRO A 512 45.13 7.60 -2.99
N SER A 513 45.67 8.64 -3.63
CA SER A 513 45.55 10.04 -3.21
C SER A 513 44.12 10.59 -3.24
N GLY A 514 43.26 10.06 -4.13
CA GLY A 514 41.84 10.40 -4.18
C GLY A 514 41.02 9.77 -3.04
N GLN A 515 41.45 8.62 -2.51
CA GLN A 515 40.82 7.95 -1.36
C GLN A 515 41.08 8.73 -0.07
N GLU A 516 42.32 9.14 0.18
CA GLU A 516 42.69 9.95 1.35
C GLU A 516 42.01 11.33 1.35
N ALA A 517 41.88 11.96 0.18
CA ALA A 517 41.15 13.22 0.05
C ALA A 517 39.63 13.06 0.29
N LYS A 518 39.05 11.91 -0.13
CA LYS A 518 37.64 11.55 0.17
C LYS A 518 37.42 11.36 1.68
N GLU A 519 38.35 10.68 2.35
CA GLU A 519 38.30 10.45 3.80
C GLU A 519 38.46 11.76 4.58
N GLN A 520 39.37 12.65 4.17
CA GLN A 520 39.62 13.92 4.86
C GLN A 520 38.43 14.90 4.80
N LEU A 521 37.79 15.05 3.65
CA LEU A 521 36.58 15.89 3.51
C LEU A 521 35.36 15.29 4.22
N ALA A 522 35.25 13.96 4.27
CA ALA A 522 34.20 13.31 5.04
C ALA A 522 34.43 13.48 6.56
N ARG A 523 35.70 13.52 7.02
CA ARG A 523 36.04 13.93 8.40
C ARG A 523 35.63 15.36 8.68
N GLU A 524 35.92 16.31 7.78
CA GLU A 524 35.52 17.73 7.93
C GLU A 524 33.99 17.88 8.01
N ALA A 525 33.24 17.21 7.13
CA ALA A 525 31.78 17.25 7.16
C ALA A 525 31.17 16.63 8.43
N LEU A 526 31.78 15.58 8.99
CA LEU A 526 31.37 14.97 10.25
C LEU A 526 31.78 15.81 11.47
N ALA A 527 32.95 16.45 11.43
CA ALA A 527 33.41 17.36 12.48
C ALA A 527 32.49 18.59 12.59
N GLU A 528 32.11 19.20 11.46
CA GLU A 528 31.12 20.29 11.44
C GLU A 528 29.73 19.86 11.94
N LEU A 529 29.35 18.59 11.72
CA LEU A 529 28.10 18.02 12.28
C LEU A 529 28.15 17.81 13.79
N SER A 530 29.36 17.74 14.37
CA SER A 530 29.61 17.56 15.81
C SER A 530 29.71 18.88 16.58
N GLU A 531 30.19 19.95 15.95
CA GLU A 531 30.47 21.24 16.61
C GLU A 531 29.28 22.23 16.65
N GLU A 532 28.33 22.19 15.70
CA GLU A 532 27.16 23.08 15.73
C GLU A 532 26.00 22.51 16.57
N GLU A 533 25.92 22.92 17.84
CA GLU A 533 24.86 22.57 18.80
C GLU A 533 23.42 22.94 18.37
N GLY A 534 23.24 23.65 17.25
CA GLY A 534 22.02 24.41 16.97
C GLY A 534 20.97 23.82 16.03
N LEU A 535 21.31 23.11 14.94
CA LEU A 535 20.35 23.13 13.79
C LEU A 535 20.42 22.01 12.73
N ARG A 536 20.68 20.74 13.07
CA ARG A 536 20.67 19.67 12.04
C ARG A 536 19.85 18.45 12.44
N SER A 537 19.03 17.95 11.52
CA SER A 537 18.07 16.86 11.78
C SER A 537 18.79 15.50 11.88
N PRO A 538 18.39 14.59 12.80
CA PRO A 538 18.93 13.22 12.87
C PRO A 538 18.83 12.42 11.56
N ARG A 539 17.87 12.81 10.70
CA ARG A 539 17.70 12.28 9.35
C ARG A 539 18.87 12.64 8.43
N ALA A 540 19.46 13.82 8.57
CA ALA A 540 20.62 14.24 7.79
C ALA A 540 21.86 13.40 8.15
N VAL A 541 22.14 13.19 9.44
CA VAL A 541 23.22 12.33 9.92
C VAL A 541 23.03 10.89 9.42
N ALA A 542 21.82 10.35 9.53
CA ALA A 542 21.52 9.00 9.04
C ALA A 542 21.70 8.86 7.53
N THR A 543 21.36 9.89 6.76
CA THR A 543 21.50 9.89 5.29
C THR A 543 22.96 9.99 4.88
N LEU A 544 23.75 10.83 5.57
CA LEU A 544 25.19 10.97 5.36
C LEU A 544 25.95 9.69 5.71
N LEU A 545 25.69 9.08 6.87
CA LEU A 545 26.32 7.82 7.23
C LEU A 545 25.93 6.68 6.27
N TRP A 546 24.71 6.69 5.74
CA TRP A 546 24.27 5.72 4.75
C TRP A 546 24.97 5.89 3.39
N SER A 547 25.17 7.13 2.94
CA SER A 547 25.90 7.41 1.70
C SER A 547 27.38 7.01 1.83
N LEU A 548 28.02 7.33 2.96
CA LEU A 548 29.38 6.89 3.27
C LEU A 548 29.50 5.35 3.31
N ALA A 549 28.55 4.67 3.96
CA ALA A 549 28.50 3.20 3.99
C ALA A 549 28.33 2.60 2.59
N SER A 550 27.51 3.22 1.74
CA SER A 550 27.27 2.77 0.36
C SER A 550 28.50 2.94 -0.54
N LEU A 551 29.37 3.90 -0.21
CA LEU A 551 30.64 4.16 -0.89
C LEU A 551 31.79 3.29 -0.40
N GLY A 552 31.60 2.52 0.69
CA GLY A 552 32.61 1.62 1.24
C GLY A 552 33.82 2.33 1.86
N VAL A 553 33.64 3.59 2.31
CA VAL A 553 34.70 4.36 2.97
C VAL A 553 34.83 3.86 4.41
N SER A 554 35.97 3.25 4.74
CA SER A 554 36.25 2.71 6.07
C SER A 554 37.54 3.32 6.62
N ASP A 555 37.41 4.45 7.32
CA ASP A 555 38.49 5.12 8.05
C ASP A 555 38.16 5.14 9.54
N ALA A 556 39.15 4.82 10.38
CA ALA A 556 39.02 4.79 11.83
C ALA A 556 38.64 6.16 12.42
N ALA A 557 39.20 7.26 11.88
CA ALA A 557 38.88 8.61 12.35
C ALA A 557 37.45 9.03 11.98
N LEU A 558 37.01 8.66 10.77
CA LEU A 558 35.64 8.87 10.29
C LEU A 558 34.61 8.07 11.10
N LEU A 559 34.96 6.83 11.47
CA LEU A 559 34.16 5.99 12.35
C LEU A 559 34.00 6.60 13.74
N GLN A 560 35.07 7.15 14.30
CA GLN A 560 35.03 7.81 15.60
C GLN A 560 34.13 9.06 15.57
N ALA A 561 34.28 9.94 14.58
CA ALA A 561 33.43 11.11 14.41
C ALA A 561 31.95 10.73 14.19
N ALA A 562 31.69 9.65 13.43
CA ALA A 562 30.34 9.11 13.25
C ALA A 562 29.74 8.61 14.58
N ASN A 563 30.51 7.90 15.40
CA ASN A 563 30.05 7.42 16.70
C ASN A 563 29.75 8.58 17.67
N GLU A 564 30.61 9.59 17.72
CA GLU A 564 30.42 10.80 18.54
C GLU A 564 29.18 11.59 18.11
N ALA A 565 28.99 11.80 16.80
CA ALA A 565 27.82 12.47 16.24
C ALA A 565 26.50 11.72 16.51
N VAL A 566 26.52 10.38 16.55
CA VAL A 566 25.34 9.60 16.92
C VAL A 566 25.10 9.64 18.44
N ALA A 567 26.16 9.53 19.24
CA ALA A 567 26.07 9.61 20.70
C ALA A 567 25.46 10.93 21.19
N SER A 568 25.89 12.07 20.61
CA SER A 568 25.36 13.39 20.95
C SER A 568 23.88 13.58 20.55
N ARG A 569 23.41 12.87 19.52
CA ARG A 569 22.01 12.95 19.06
C ARG A 569 21.05 12.05 19.83
N LEU A 570 21.56 10.92 20.33
CA LEU A 570 20.80 10.05 21.21
C LEU A 570 20.43 10.74 22.52
N SER A 571 21.32 11.57 23.08
CA SER A 571 21.04 12.35 24.30
C SER A 571 19.97 13.44 24.10
N MET A 572 19.81 13.96 22.88
CA MET A 572 18.81 14.99 22.54
C MET A 572 17.39 14.44 22.28
N GLY A 573 17.22 13.12 22.10
CA GLY A 573 15.89 12.50 21.91
C GLY A 573 15.14 12.84 20.60
N GLN A 574 15.80 13.48 19.62
CA GLN A 574 15.15 14.01 18.41
C GLN A 574 15.03 13.01 17.24
N CYS A 575 15.64 11.82 17.31
CA CYS A 575 15.62 10.84 16.21
C CYS A 575 14.20 10.30 15.98
N SER A 576 13.78 9.87 14.78
CA SER A 576 12.59 9.01 14.63
C SER A 576 12.95 7.51 14.80
N THR A 577 11.97 6.62 14.99
CA THR A 577 12.23 5.15 15.03
C THR A 577 12.92 4.66 13.76
N ARG A 578 12.53 5.21 12.61
CA ARG A 578 13.16 4.91 11.31
C ARG A 578 14.60 5.43 11.26
N ASP A 579 14.87 6.61 11.78
CA ASP A 579 16.23 7.17 11.81
C ASP A 579 17.14 6.32 12.70
N LEU A 580 16.67 5.89 13.87
CA LEU A 580 17.43 4.99 14.76
C LEU A 580 17.84 3.69 14.07
N SER A 581 16.90 3.07 13.33
CA SER A 581 17.23 1.85 12.57
C SER A 581 18.24 2.10 11.45
N LYS A 582 18.15 3.25 10.77
CA LYS A 582 19.10 3.64 9.71
C LYS A 582 20.49 3.92 10.26
N LEU A 583 20.57 4.63 11.39
CA LEU A 583 21.82 4.94 12.10
C LEU A 583 22.52 3.65 12.53
N ALA A 584 21.79 2.71 13.14
CA ALA A 584 22.36 1.42 13.52
C ALA A 584 22.93 0.69 12.28
N TRP A 585 22.18 0.65 11.19
CA TRP A 585 22.60 -0.06 9.98
C TRP A 585 23.78 0.62 9.26
N SER A 586 23.80 1.95 9.22
CA SER A 586 24.91 2.70 8.63
C SER A 586 26.19 2.53 9.44
N LEU A 587 26.11 2.61 10.78
CA LEU A 587 27.27 2.37 11.66
C LEU A 587 27.82 0.95 11.52
N ALA A 588 26.94 -0.05 11.52
CA ALA A 588 27.32 -1.46 11.33
C ALA A 588 27.97 -1.69 9.95
N SER A 589 27.53 -0.96 8.92
CA SER A 589 28.09 -1.07 7.56
C SER A 589 29.42 -0.36 7.38
N LEU A 590 29.63 0.76 8.07
CA LEU A 590 30.92 1.43 8.15
C LEU A 590 31.95 0.61 8.94
N GLY A 591 31.49 -0.41 9.68
CA GLY A 591 32.34 -1.29 10.48
C GLY A 591 32.51 -0.84 11.94
N SER A 592 31.67 0.08 12.42
CA SER A 592 31.68 0.46 13.84
C SER A 592 31.35 -0.74 14.73
N ARG A 593 32.14 -0.90 15.79
CA ARG A 593 31.95 -1.94 16.82
C ARG A 593 31.74 -1.36 18.20
N GLU A 594 31.45 -0.05 18.30
CA GLU A 594 31.39 0.64 19.59
C GLU A 594 30.10 0.27 20.35
N PRO A 595 30.17 -0.53 21.43
CA PRO A 595 28.98 -1.11 22.05
C PRO A 595 28.05 -0.05 22.64
N LEU A 596 28.61 1.02 23.22
CA LEU A 596 27.86 2.08 23.89
C LEU A 596 26.88 2.81 22.97
N VAL A 597 27.28 3.06 21.72
CA VAL A 597 26.42 3.73 20.73
C VAL A 597 25.27 2.82 20.33
N PHE A 598 25.55 1.54 20.03
CA PHE A 598 24.53 0.56 19.71
C PHE A 598 23.57 0.31 20.88
N GLU A 599 24.08 0.18 22.11
CA GLU A 599 23.27 0.08 23.33
C GLU A 599 22.39 1.31 23.54
N GLY A 600 22.93 2.51 23.27
CA GLY A 600 22.17 3.76 23.30
C GLY A 600 21.00 3.77 22.31
N ILE A 601 21.22 3.31 21.07
CA ILE A 601 20.16 3.18 20.06
C ILE A 601 19.11 2.16 20.52
N GLN A 602 19.53 0.99 21.01
CA GLN A 602 18.62 -0.04 21.49
C GLN A 602 17.78 0.44 22.67
N ARG A 603 18.39 1.15 23.64
CA ARG A 603 17.70 1.71 24.83
C ARG A 603 16.64 2.74 24.43
N GLU A 604 16.96 3.63 23.50
CA GLU A 604 16.01 4.64 23.01
C GLU A 604 14.85 4.01 22.21
N LEU A 605 15.11 2.97 21.43
CA LEU A 605 14.05 2.18 20.77
C LEU A 605 13.15 1.50 21.79
N SER A 606 13.71 0.87 22.83
CA SER A 606 12.93 0.24 23.91
C SER A 606 12.05 1.25 24.65
N ARG A 607 12.59 2.44 25.00
CA ARG A 607 11.83 3.52 25.65
C ARG A 607 10.63 3.98 24.81
N ARG A 608 10.80 4.09 23.50
CA ARG A 608 9.70 4.46 22.58
C ARG A 608 8.68 3.35 22.42
N ALA A 609 9.13 2.10 22.46
CA ALA A 609 8.24 0.96 22.46
C ALA A 609 7.28 1.04 23.64
N GLU A 610 7.76 1.37 24.84
CA GLU A 610 6.90 1.50 26.02
C GLU A 610 5.81 2.56 25.82
N GLN A 611 6.16 3.74 25.31
CA GLN A 611 5.19 4.81 25.03
C GLN A 611 4.14 4.39 23.99
N LEU A 612 4.58 3.72 22.92
CA LEU A 612 3.71 3.31 21.82
C LEU A 612 2.82 2.11 22.18
N LEU A 613 3.37 1.14 22.92
CA LEU A 613 2.68 -0.08 23.30
C LEU A 613 1.71 0.15 24.45
N LEU A 614 2.01 1.03 25.42
CA LEU A 614 1.03 1.43 26.44
C LEU A 614 -0.24 2.02 25.81
N PHE A 615 -0.06 2.85 24.78
CA PHE A 615 -1.18 3.38 24.01
C PHE A 615 -1.92 2.29 23.23
N ALA A 616 -1.19 1.40 22.53
CA ALA A 616 -1.79 0.32 21.76
C ALA A 616 -2.52 -0.72 22.63
N GLU A 617 -2.08 -0.94 23.86
CA GLU A 617 -2.66 -1.89 24.81
C GLU A 617 -3.95 -1.38 25.49
N GLY A 618 -4.16 -0.06 25.53
CA GLY A 618 -5.33 0.57 26.16
C GLY A 618 -6.48 0.98 25.22
N VAL A 619 -6.33 0.80 23.90
CA VAL A 619 -7.28 1.34 22.90
C VAL A 619 -8.35 0.33 22.48
N SER A 620 -9.63 0.74 22.61
CA SER A 620 -10.80 -0.01 22.12
C SER A 620 -10.87 -0.06 20.58
N THR A 621 -11.51 -1.10 20.06
CA THR A 621 -11.47 -1.65 18.67
C THR A 621 -11.73 -0.66 17.51
N ALA A 622 -12.20 0.57 17.78
CA ALA A 622 -12.55 1.56 16.76
C ALA A 622 -11.37 2.38 16.18
N ALA A 623 -10.19 2.39 16.81
CA ALA A 623 -8.98 3.11 16.34
C ALA A 623 -7.83 2.19 15.86
N ALA A 624 -8.12 0.89 15.72
CA ALA A 624 -7.14 -0.19 15.49
C ALA A 624 -6.23 -0.09 14.24
N PRO A 625 -6.66 0.37 13.04
CA PRO A 625 -5.80 0.27 11.85
C PRO A 625 -4.62 1.25 11.86
N ALA A 626 -4.80 2.47 12.38
CA ALA A 626 -3.74 3.47 12.46
C ALA A 626 -2.71 3.15 13.56
N SER A 627 -3.14 2.52 14.66
CA SER A 627 -2.24 2.02 15.69
C SER A 627 -1.48 0.78 15.20
N SER A 628 -2.13 -0.18 14.51
CA SER A 628 -1.46 -1.35 13.95
C SER A 628 -0.36 -1.00 12.94
N GLN A 629 -0.57 0.00 12.08
CA GLN A 629 0.48 0.44 11.15
C GLN A 629 1.71 0.99 11.91
N ARG A 630 1.51 1.84 12.92
CA ARG A 630 2.61 2.39 13.73
C ARG A 630 3.35 1.32 14.53
N VAL A 631 2.63 0.34 15.08
CA VAL A 631 3.22 -0.82 15.77
C VAL A 631 4.07 -1.67 14.80
N THR A 632 3.57 -1.88 13.57
CA THR A 632 4.30 -2.62 12.52
C THR A 632 5.56 -1.87 12.10
N GLU A 633 5.48 -0.56 11.86
CA GLU A 633 6.62 0.29 11.52
C GLU A 633 7.70 0.27 12.62
N PHE A 634 7.28 0.35 13.89
CA PHE A 634 8.17 0.21 15.04
C PHE A 634 8.85 -1.17 15.06
N ALA A 635 8.08 -2.26 14.95
CA ALA A 635 8.62 -3.61 15.05
C ALA A 635 9.64 -3.90 13.93
N MET A 636 9.37 -3.42 12.70
CA MET A 636 10.31 -3.53 11.58
C MET A 636 11.59 -2.72 11.80
N ALA A 637 11.49 -1.51 12.33
CA ALA A 637 12.65 -0.68 12.67
C ALA A 637 13.50 -1.32 13.79
N ALA A 638 12.85 -1.88 14.81
CA ALA A 638 13.50 -2.59 15.91
C ALA A 638 14.20 -3.86 15.44
N LEU A 639 13.58 -4.66 14.57
CA LEU A 639 14.22 -5.82 13.92
C LEU A 639 15.46 -5.41 13.09
N ALA A 640 15.35 -4.33 12.32
CA ALA A 640 16.48 -3.82 11.53
C ALA A 640 17.65 -3.36 12.41
N CYS A 641 17.36 -2.72 13.55
CA CYS A 641 18.37 -2.37 14.54
C CYS A 641 19.01 -3.62 15.15
N ALA A 642 18.19 -4.62 15.53
CA ALA A 642 18.70 -5.86 16.10
C ALA A 642 19.64 -6.58 15.12
N TRP A 643 19.26 -6.62 13.85
CA TRP A 643 20.12 -7.16 12.80
C TRP A 643 21.44 -6.41 12.66
N ALA A 644 21.40 -5.08 12.68
CA ALA A 644 22.59 -4.24 12.60
C ALA A 644 23.54 -4.48 13.78
N CYS A 645 23.02 -4.56 15.01
CA CYS A 645 23.80 -4.87 16.21
C CYS A 645 24.46 -6.26 16.12
N SER A 646 23.73 -7.27 15.62
CA SER A 646 24.29 -8.61 15.39
C SER A 646 25.44 -8.59 14.37
N CYS A 647 25.30 -7.79 13.30
CA CYS A 647 26.37 -7.61 12.30
C CYS A 647 27.59 -6.87 12.88
N ALA A 648 27.39 -5.94 13.83
CA ALA A 648 28.46 -5.25 14.54
C ALA A 648 29.11 -6.10 15.66
N GLY A 649 28.56 -7.29 15.96
CA GLY A 649 29.01 -8.14 17.07
C GLY A 649 28.56 -7.67 18.45
N VAL A 650 27.57 -6.77 18.51
CA VAL A 650 27.01 -6.24 19.76
C VAL A 650 25.81 -7.10 20.18
N PRO A 651 25.73 -7.55 21.45
CA PRO A 651 24.61 -8.35 21.93
C PRO A 651 23.30 -7.55 21.91
N GLN A 652 22.19 -8.28 21.86
CA GLN A 652 20.85 -7.69 21.87
C GLN A 652 20.41 -7.44 23.30
N SER A 653 19.85 -6.25 23.56
CA SER A 653 19.23 -5.91 24.84
C SER A 653 17.95 -6.74 25.03
N PRO A 654 17.77 -7.40 26.20
CA PRO A 654 16.54 -8.10 26.53
C PRO A 654 15.30 -7.20 26.40
N SER A 655 15.45 -5.92 26.74
CA SER A 655 14.37 -4.92 26.62
C SER A 655 13.87 -4.75 25.19
N LEU A 656 14.78 -4.71 24.21
CA LEU A 656 14.45 -4.55 22.80
C LEU A 656 13.76 -5.80 22.25
N GLN A 657 14.25 -6.98 22.65
CA GLN A 657 13.63 -8.26 22.28
C GLN A 657 12.19 -8.34 22.82
N GLN A 658 11.99 -8.03 24.10
CA GLN A 658 10.66 -7.99 24.70
C GLN A 658 9.74 -6.96 24.03
N ALA A 659 10.27 -5.79 23.65
CA ALA A 659 9.51 -4.77 22.92
C ALA A 659 9.02 -5.28 21.55
N ILE A 660 9.87 -5.99 20.80
CA ILE A 660 9.52 -6.61 19.51
C ILE A 660 8.39 -7.64 19.71
N LEU A 661 8.50 -8.50 20.72
CA LEU A 661 7.49 -9.52 21.02
C LEU A 661 6.16 -8.89 21.47
N ARG A 662 6.21 -7.86 22.32
CA ARG A 662 5.02 -7.11 22.76
C ARG A 662 4.31 -6.43 21.58
N ALA A 663 5.06 -5.92 20.60
CA ALA A 663 4.48 -5.39 19.37
C ALA A 663 3.70 -6.46 18.60
N GLY A 664 4.25 -7.67 18.45
CA GLY A 664 3.54 -8.81 17.86
C GLY A 664 2.28 -9.21 18.64
N ARG A 665 2.32 -9.18 19.98
CA ARG A 665 1.13 -9.42 20.82
C ARG A 665 0.06 -8.35 20.67
N ALA A 666 0.45 -7.08 20.57
CA ALA A 666 -0.47 -5.98 20.32
C ALA A 666 -1.17 -6.13 18.95
N LEU A 667 -0.42 -6.50 17.91
CA LEU A 667 -0.97 -6.77 16.57
C LEU A 667 -1.92 -7.98 16.57
N SER A 668 -1.55 -9.05 17.27
CA SER A 668 -2.40 -10.24 17.40
C SER A 668 -3.74 -9.93 18.10
N ARG A 669 -3.73 -9.06 19.12
CA ARG A 669 -4.96 -8.58 19.77
C ARG A 669 -5.78 -7.66 18.87
N ALA A 670 -5.13 -6.77 18.12
CA ALA A 670 -5.78 -5.81 17.25
C ALA A 670 -6.46 -6.45 16.02
N ALA A 671 -5.96 -7.59 15.54
CA ALA A 671 -6.45 -8.23 14.32
C ALA A 671 -7.88 -8.80 14.44
N GLY A 672 -8.36 -9.17 15.64
CA GLY A 672 -9.70 -9.74 15.87
C GLY A 672 -9.97 -11.06 15.10
N PRO A 673 -11.09 -11.76 15.38
CA PRO A 673 -11.43 -12.98 14.65
C PRO A 673 -11.95 -12.65 13.23
N ALA A 674 -11.28 -13.17 12.20
CA ALA A 674 -11.66 -12.95 10.78
C ALA A 674 -13.01 -13.62 10.40
N ALA A 675 -13.65 -13.11 9.34
CA ALA A 675 -14.92 -13.63 8.83
C ALA A 675 -14.80 -15.07 8.29
N VAL A 676 -15.92 -15.82 8.37
CA VAL A 676 -16.01 -17.24 8.03
C VAL A 676 -16.02 -17.45 6.52
N VAL A 677 -15.10 -18.29 6.02
CA VAL A 677 -15.28 -19.00 4.74
C VAL A 677 -15.80 -20.40 5.06
N PRO A 678 -16.94 -20.84 4.50
CA PRO A 678 -17.45 -22.19 4.76
C PRO A 678 -16.48 -23.26 4.27
N LEU A 679 -16.15 -24.18 5.17
CA LEU A 679 -15.42 -25.43 4.91
C LEU A 679 -16.29 -26.36 4.06
N VAL A 680 -16.25 -26.20 2.74
CA VAL A 680 -16.71 -27.23 1.81
C VAL A 680 -15.60 -27.47 0.78
N ALA A 681 -15.13 -28.72 0.74
CA ALA A 681 -14.32 -29.33 -0.33
C ALA A 681 -12.77 -29.19 -0.26
N ILE A 682 -12.14 -29.57 0.86
CA ILE A 682 -10.67 -29.77 0.93
C ILE A 682 -10.20 -31.02 0.17
N GLN A 683 -11.10 -31.91 -0.29
CA GLN A 683 -10.72 -33.10 -1.07
C GLN A 683 -11.13 -33.10 -2.55
N ARG A 684 -12.04 -32.21 -3.00
CA ARG A 684 -12.47 -32.16 -4.42
C ARG A 684 -11.70 -31.15 -5.26
N VAL A 685 -11.18 -30.07 -4.67
CA VAL A 685 -10.49 -28.99 -5.43
C VAL A 685 -9.09 -29.40 -5.89
N TRP A 686 -8.36 -30.20 -5.11
CA TRP A 686 -7.02 -30.66 -5.50
C TRP A 686 -7.01 -31.91 -6.40
N GLY A 687 -8.16 -32.55 -6.62
CA GLY A 687 -8.29 -33.65 -7.59
C GLY A 687 -8.08 -33.20 -9.04
N ASP A 688 -8.31 -31.92 -9.35
CA ASP A 688 -8.23 -31.39 -10.73
C ASP A 688 -7.00 -30.50 -10.99
N GLN A 689 -6.39 -29.92 -9.94
CA GLN A 689 -5.14 -29.14 -10.04
C GLN A 689 -3.85 -29.97 -9.87
N SER A 690 -3.95 -31.24 -9.48
CA SER A 690 -2.81 -32.13 -9.20
C SER A 690 -2.22 -32.84 -10.42
N ARG A 691 -2.70 -32.55 -11.65
CA ARG A 691 -2.26 -33.28 -12.84
C ARG A 691 -0.75 -33.17 -13.15
N ASN A 692 -0.02 -32.20 -12.56
CA ASN A 692 1.40 -31.95 -12.83
C ASN A 692 2.33 -31.92 -11.59
N CYS A 693 1.88 -32.27 -10.38
CA CYS A 693 2.71 -32.25 -9.16
C CYS A 693 2.67 -33.61 -8.44
N GLU A 694 3.79 -34.32 -8.41
CA GLU A 694 3.89 -35.72 -7.91
C GLU A 694 3.66 -35.89 -6.39
N ALA A 695 3.76 -34.81 -5.58
CA ALA A 695 3.56 -34.88 -4.11
C ALA A 695 2.86 -33.65 -3.52
N LEU A 696 2.03 -33.87 -2.49
CA LEU A 696 1.35 -32.83 -1.70
C LEU A 696 2.23 -32.31 -0.54
N PRO A 697 2.10 -31.04 -0.13
CA PRO A 697 2.74 -30.51 1.06
C PRO A 697 2.28 -31.21 2.34
N LYS A 698 3.14 -31.23 3.36
CA LYS A 698 2.85 -31.90 4.65
C LYS A 698 3.28 -31.03 5.83
N VAL A 699 2.50 -31.03 6.90
CA VAL A 699 2.92 -30.44 8.19
C VAL A 699 3.84 -31.44 8.89
N VAL A 700 5.06 -31.01 9.20
CA VAL A 700 6.12 -31.83 9.82
C VAL A 700 6.16 -31.63 11.33
N LEU A 701 5.95 -30.39 11.78
CA LEU A 701 5.86 -30.04 13.20
C LEU A 701 4.78 -28.98 13.37
N GLU A 702 3.92 -29.16 14.36
CA GLU A 702 2.90 -28.18 14.71
C GLU A 702 3.04 -27.78 16.18
N LEU A 703 3.24 -26.48 16.41
CA LEU A 703 3.22 -25.88 17.74
C LEU A 703 1.98 -24.98 17.87
N SER A 704 1.76 -24.45 19.07
CA SER A 704 0.61 -23.58 19.37
C SER A 704 0.59 -22.33 18.50
N ASP A 705 1.75 -21.68 18.29
CA ASP A 705 1.86 -20.36 17.64
C ASP A 705 2.63 -20.37 16.31
N ARG A 706 3.18 -21.53 15.89
CA ARG A 706 3.98 -21.71 14.67
C ARG A 706 3.95 -23.15 14.18
N LEU A 707 4.38 -23.39 12.96
CA LEU A 707 4.47 -24.74 12.39
C LEU A 707 5.57 -24.84 11.32
N VAL A 708 6.01 -26.08 11.07
CA VAL A 708 6.97 -26.42 10.01
C VAL A 708 6.26 -27.23 8.93
N VAL A 709 6.33 -26.75 7.68
CA VAL A 709 5.75 -27.40 6.51
C VAL A 709 6.85 -27.94 5.61
N TYR A 710 6.73 -29.17 5.13
CA TYR A 710 7.50 -29.68 4.01
C TYR A 710 6.90 -29.17 2.70
N LYS A 711 7.67 -28.39 1.94
CA LYS A 711 7.35 -27.96 0.58
C LYS A 711 7.91 -28.95 -0.44
N PRO A 712 7.08 -29.60 -1.27
CA PRO A 712 7.56 -30.39 -2.40
C PRO A 712 8.15 -29.48 -3.50
N ALA A 713 8.97 -30.05 -4.39
CA ALA A 713 9.34 -29.35 -5.62
C ALA A 713 8.07 -29.10 -6.48
N GLY A 714 8.00 -27.97 -7.18
CA GLY A 714 6.84 -27.57 -8.00
C GLY A 714 5.83 -26.67 -7.28
N TRP A 715 5.79 -26.69 -5.95
CA TRP A 715 4.93 -25.79 -5.17
C TRP A 715 5.53 -24.39 -5.01
N GLN A 716 4.68 -23.37 -5.08
CA GLN A 716 5.10 -21.97 -4.92
C GLN A 716 4.82 -21.46 -3.50
N VAL A 717 5.78 -20.73 -2.94
CA VAL A 717 5.57 -19.95 -1.71
C VAL A 717 5.13 -18.56 -2.13
N ASP A 718 4.00 -18.09 -1.61
CA ASP A 718 3.45 -16.77 -1.92
C ASP A 718 4.51 -15.67 -1.84
N ASP A 719 4.59 -14.86 -2.90
CA ASP A 719 5.49 -13.72 -3.02
C ASP A 719 4.76 -12.39 -3.16
N GLY A 720 3.44 -12.38 -2.99
CA GLY A 720 2.59 -11.19 -3.11
C GLY A 720 2.41 -10.71 -4.55
N GLN A 721 2.91 -11.44 -5.54
CA GLN A 721 2.63 -11.19 -6.96
C GLN A 721 1.81 -12.36 -7.51
N ASP A 722 0.48 -12.20 -7.52
CA ASP A 722 -0.44 -13.18 -8.08
C ASP A 722 -0.27 -13.26 -9.61
N GLU A 723 0.65 -14.10 -10.07
CA GLU A 723 0.63 -14.61 -11.45
C GLU A 723 -0.48 -15.67 -11.57
N ALA A 724 -1.72 -15.20 -11.69
CA ALA A 724 -2.87 -16.06 -11.97
C ALA A 724 -2.68 -16.76 -13.33
N GLY A 725 -2.57 -18.10 -13.33
CA GLY A 725 -2.68 -18.90 -14.56
C GLY A 725 -1.67 -20.02 -14.78
N THR A 726 -0.71 -20.27 -13.86
CA THR A 726 0.34 -21.28 -14.11
C THR A 726 -0.07 -22.73 -13.77
N GLY A 727 -1.26 -22.96 -13.22
CA GLY A 727 -1.71 -24.29 -12.80
C GLY A 727 -0.88 -24.92 -11.66
N ARG A 728 -0.08 -24.12 -10.95
CA ARG A 728 0.78 -24.56 -9.83
C ARG A 728 0.06 -24.39 -8.48
N GLY A 729 0.32 -25.31 -7.55
CA GLY A 729 -0.20 -25.24 -6.18
C GLY A 729 0.51 -24.18 -5.34
N TRP A 730 -0.25 -23.27 -4.74
CA TRP A 730 0.24 -22.28 -3.78
C TRP A 730 0.24 -22.83 -2.36
N LEU A 731 1.35 -22.66 -1.64
CA LEU A 731 1.48 -23.19 -0.28
C LEU A 731 0.55 -22.48 0.72
N SER A 732 0.19 -21.21 0.48
CA SER A 732 -0.82 -20.51 1.28
C SER A 732 -2.20 -21.13 1.15
N SER A 733 -2.58 -21.61 -0.05
CA SER A 733 -3.86 -22.26 -0.28
C SER A 733 -3.96 -23.57 0.51
N PHE A 734 -2.84 -24.31 0.60
CA PHE A 734 -2.73 -25.46 1.48
C PHE A 734 -2.90 -25.09 2.96
N LEU A 735 -2.26 -24.01 3.42
CA LEU A 735 -2.38 -23.54 4.80
C LEU A 735 -3.77 -23.02 5.15
N HIS A 736 -4.42 -22.25 4.28
CA HIS A 736 -5.78 -21.75 4.48
C HIS A 736 -6.82 -22.85 4.58
N ALA A 737 -6.61 -23.96 3.86
CA ALA A 737 -7.42 -25.15 4.02
C ALA A 737 -7.19 -25.85 5.38
N LEU A 738 -5.95 -25.89 5.85
CA LEU A 738 -5.56 -26.61 7.07
C LEU A 738 -5.86 -25.82 8.35
N LEU A 739 -5.71 -24.50 8.30
CA LEU A 739 -5.83 -23.58 9.43
C LEU A 739 -6.86 -22.48 9.12
N PRO A 740 -7.98 -22.40 9.86
CA PRO A 740 -8.98 -21.37 9.62
C PRO A 740 -8.41 -19.96 9.85
N ALA A 741 -8.54 -19.10 8.84
CA ALA A 741 -8.10 -17.70 8.91
C ALA A 741 -8.69 -16.92 10.11
N ARG A 742 -9.87 -17.32 10.60
CA ARG A 742 -10.52 -16.74 11.79
C ARG A 742 -9.70 -16.90 13.06
N GLN A 743 -9.00 -18.03 13.21
CA GLN A 743 -8.17 -18.33 14.36
C GLN A 743 -6.76 -17.74 14.20
N TRP A 744 -6.28 -17.62 12.97
CA TRP A 744 -4.91 -17.21 12.65
C TRP A 744 -4.89 -16.08 11.60
N PRO A 745 -5.20 -14.83 12.00
CA PRO A 745 -5.36 -13.71 11.08
C PRO A 745 -4.13 -13.43 10.20
N ILE A 746 -2.92 -13.71 10.71
CA ILE A 746 -1.66 -13.50 10.00
C ILE A 746 -1.59 -14.29 8.68
N LEU A 747 -2.29 -15.43 8.57
CA LEU A 747 -2.30 -16.24 7.33
C LEU A 747 -3.02 -15.51 6.18
N SER A 748 -3.89 -14.55 6.49
CA SER A 748 -4.56 -13.69 5.50
C SER A 748 -3.87 -12.35 5.29
N ASP A 749 -2.79 -12.08 6.03
CA ASP A 749 -2.09 -10.80 5.99
C ASP A 749 -0.91 -10.83 5.02
N ASP A 750 -1.10 -10.19 3.86
CA ASP A 750 -0.09 -10.09 2.81
C ASP A 750 1.14 -9.27 3.26
N SER A 751 0.95 -8.31 4.18
CA SER A 751 2.06 -7.48 4.69
C SER A 751 3.06 -8.26 5.53
N HIS A 752 2.63 -9.40 6.08
CA HIS A 752 3.44 -10.34 6.85
C HIS A 752 3.67 -11.65 6.10
N PHE A 753 3.59 -11.60 4.76
CA PHE A 753 3.79 -12.75 3.88
C PHE A 753 2.97 -13.97 4.28
N ARG A 754 1.73 -13.77 4.77
CA ARG A 754 0.86 -14.84 5.25
C ARG A 754 1.49 -15.71 6.35
N GLY A 755 2.41 -15.15 7.13
CA GLY A 755 3.16 -15.85 8.16
C GLY A 755 4.43 -16.58 7.68
N PHE A 756 4.75 -16.56 6.39
CA PHE A 756 5.99 -17.16 5.87
C PHE A 756 7.22 -16.28 6.16
N LEU A 757 8.26 -16.85 6.77
CA LEU A 757 9.48 -16.10 7.10
C LEU A 757 10.54 -16.07 5.98
N HIS A 758 10.58 -17.14 5.20
CA HIS A 758 11.58 -17.35 4.17
C HIS A 758 11.01 -18.21 3.05
N ARG A 759 11.58 -18.09 1.86
CA ARG A 759 11.10 -18.76 0.65
C ARG A 759 12.10 -19.83 0.18
N LEU A 760 11.57 -20.79 -0.56
CA LEU A 760 12.32 -21.74 -1.37
C LEU A 760 11.87 -21.56 -2.81
N ASP A 761 12.81 -21.62 -3.76
CA ASP A 761 12.49 -21.55 -5.19
C ASP A 761 11.51 -22.68 -5.56
N VAL A 762 10.66 -22.44 -6.55
CA VAL A 762 9.68 -23.44 -7.04
C VAL A 762 10.31 -24.82 -7.28
N PRO A 763 11.45 -24.98 -8.00
CA PRO A 763 12.05 -26.29 -8.22
C PRO A 763 12.75 -26.89 -7.00
N SER A 764 13.00 -26.11 -5.93
CA SER A 764 13.61 -26.61 -4.69
C SER A 764 12.54 -27.20 -3.76
N SER A 765 12.97 -28.03 -2.81
CA SER A 765 12.09 -28.63 -1.80
C SER A 765 12.65 -28.48 -0.39
N GLY A 766 11.84 -28.83 0.61
CA GLY A 766 12.28 -28.91 2.00
C GLY A 766 11.44 -28.09 2.96
N LEU A 767 11.95 -27.95 4.18
CA LEU A 767 11.22 -27.42 5.31
C LEU A 767 11.06 -25.89 5.24
N LEU A 768 9.85 -25.44 5.57
CA LEU A 768 9.48 -24.04 5.69
C LEU A 768 8.88 -23.76 7.07
N LEU A 769 9.23 -22.63 7.66
CA LEU A 769 8.72 -22.18 8.95
C LEU A 769 7.62 -21.16 8.72
N VAL A 770 6.48 -21.36 9.38
CA VAL A 770 5.29 -20.53 9.23
C VAL A 770 4.81 -20.11 10.62
N ALA A 771 4.65 -18.81 10.82
CA ALA A 771 4.07 -18.25 12.03
C ALA A 771 2.54 -18.27 11.95
N LYS A 772 1.88 -18.69 13.04
CA LYS A 772 0.42 -18.63 13.18
C LYS A 772 -0.04 -17.34 13.86
N SER A 773 0.84 -16.65 14.59
CA SER A 773 0.58 -15.36 15.24
C SER A 773 1.63 -14.30 14.85
N TYR A 774 1.31 -13.02 15.03
CA TYR A 774 2.26 -11.92 14.82
C TYR A 774 3.41 -11.97 15.82
N GLU A 775 3.14 -12.36 17.06
CA GLU A 775 4.20 -12.58 18.07
C GLU A 775 5.21 -13.63 17.60
N ALA A 776 4.74 -14.80 17.16
CA ALA A 776 5.60 -15.85 16.64
C ALA A 776 6.36 -15.39 15.38
N TYR A 777 5.71 -14.60 14.52
CA TYR A 777 6.36 -14.05 13.33
C TYR A 777 7.54 -13.15 13.70
N TYR A 778 7.36 -12.21 14.61
CA TYR A 778 8.42 -11.30 15.04
C TYR A 778 9.52 -11.99 15.86
N ASP A 779 9.17 -12.97 16.72
CA ASP A 779 10.13 -13.83 17.42
C ASP A 779 11.03 -14.57 16.42
N LEU A 780 10.41 -15.31 15.51
CA LEU A 780 11.14 -16.11 14.53
C LEU A 780 11.91 -15.22 13.54
N ARG A 781 11.40 -14.03 13.22
CA ARG A 781 12.07 -13.06 12.35
C ARG A 781 13.31 -12.48 13.02
N LEU A 782 13.23 -12.18 14.32
CA LEU A 782 14.38 -11.77 15.11
C LEU A 782 15.45 -12.87 15.12
N GLN A 783 15.06 -14.13 15.28
CA GLN A 783 16.00 -15.26 15.21
C GLN A 783 16.62 -15.44 13.82
N LEU A 784 15.84 -15.21 12.76
CA LEU A 784 16.31 -15.25 11.38
C LEU A 784 17.33 -14.15 11.08
N ASP A 785 17.06 -12.93 11.52
CA ASP A 785 17.89 -11.75 11.23
C ASP A 785 19.15 -11.72 12.12
N THR A 786 19.08 -12.24 13.36
CA THR A 786 20.25 -12.38 14.26
C THR A 786 21.08 -13.65 14.00
N GLY A 787 20.64 -14.52 13.10
CA GLY A 787 21.37 -15.73 12.70
C GLY A 787 21.29 -16.89 13.70
N THR A 788 20.41 -16.82 14.70
CA THR A 788 20.17 -17.92 15.65
C THR A 788 19.29 -19.02 15.06
N LEU A 789 18.52 -18.72 14.00
CA LEU A 789 17.75 -19.71 13.24
C LEU A 789 18.66 -20.58 12.36
N VAL A 790 18.70 -21.87 12.66
CA VAL A 790 19.46 -22.87 11.88
C VAL A 790 18.69 -23.27 10.63
N ARG A 791 19.38 -23.22 9.48
CA ARG A 791 18.85 -23.63 8.17
C ARG A 791 19.89 -24.48 7.44
N ASP A 792 19.69 -25.79 7.47
CA ASP A 792 20.62 -26.75 6.89
C ASP A 792 20.04 -27.37 5.61
N TYR A 793 20.91 -27.51 4.62
CA TYR A 793 20.56 -27.94 3.28
C TYR A 793 21.43 -29.12 2.86
N VAL A 794 20.88 -29.94 1.96
CA VAL A 794 21.63 -30.89 1.17
C VAL A 794 21.58 -30.46 -0.29
N VAL A 795 22.74 -30.48 -0.95
CA VAL A 795 22.91 -30.03 -2.34
C VAL A 795 23.77 -31.01 -3.10
N LEU A 796 23.36 -31.36 -4.32
CA LEU A 796 24.19 -32.13 -5.25
C LEU A 796 24.80 -31.17 -6.26
N CYS A 797 26.12 -31.22 -6.39
CA CYS A 797 26.88 -30.32 -7.25
C CYS A 797 27.74 -31.10 -8.25
N HIS A 798 28.02 -30.47 -9.39
CA HIS A 798 28.98 -30.97 -10.38
C HIS A 798 30.43 -30.84 -9.92
N GLY A 799 31.26 -31.76 -10.38
CA GLY A 799 32.69 -31.86 -10.05
C GLY A 799 32.94 -32.49 -8.68
N TRP A 800 34.12 -33.07 -8.51
CA TRP A 800 34.61 -33.51 -7.21
C TRP A 800 35.13 -32.32 -6.41
N MET A 801 34.35 -31.91 -5.40
CA MET A 801 34.69 -30.80 -4.53
C MET A 801 35.73 -31.22 -3.51
N ASP A 802 36.77 -30.40 -3.32
CA ASP A 802 37.79 -30.62 -2.30
C ASP A 802 37.15 -30.75 -0.90
N PRO A 803 37.26 -31.91 -0.22
CA PRO A 803 36.73 -32.14 1.11
C PRO A 803 37.32 -31.22 2.18
N LYS A 804 38.48 -30.59 1.94
CA LYS A 804 39.10 -29.63 2.87
C LYS A 804 38.40 -28.27 2.85
N ARG A 805 37.66 -27.95 1.79
CA ARG A 805 36.88 -26.71 1.72
C ARG A 805 35.73 -26.79 2.74
N ARG A 806 35.68 -25.81 3.65
CA ARG A 806 34.66 -25.71 4.70
C ARG A 806 33.76 -24.51 4.56
N GLU A 807 34.18 -23.53 3.76
CA GLU A 807 33.56 -22.22 3.74
C GLU A 807 33.66 -21.52 2.38
N VAL A 808 32.66 -20.72 2.06
CA VAL A 808 32.66 -19.76 0.96
C VAL A 808 32.29 -18.38 1.51
N ARG A 809 33.24 -17.44 1.42
CA ARG A 809 33.05 -16.02 1.71
C ARG A 809 33.10 -15.24 0.40
N ALA A 810 31.94 -14.97 -0.17
CA ALA A 810 31.83 -14.27 -1.44
C ALA A 810 30.65 -13.30 -1.39
N PRO A 811 30.84 -11.98 -1.58
CA PRO A 811 29.75 -11.03 -1.53
C PRO A 811 28.78 -11.22 -2.70
N VAL A 812 27.49 -11.12 -2.43
CA VAL A 812 26.41 -11.39 -3.40
C VAL A 812 25.71 -10.08 -3.76
N HIS A 813 25.73 -9.75 -5.04
CA HIS A 813 25.01 -8.62 -5.61
C HIS A 813 23.79 -9.10 -6.41
N TRP A 814 22.72 -8.31 -6.40
CA TRP A 814 21.52 -8.60 -7.19
C TRP A 814 21.48 -7.70 -8.42
N CYS A 815 21.57 -8.29 -9.61
CA CYS A 815 21.60 -7.53 -10.86
C CYS A 815 20.17 -7.23 -11.37
N THR A 816 19.89 -5.96 -11.67
CA THR A 816 18.63 -5.48 -12.26
C THR A 816 18.73 -5.18 -13.77
N ASN A 817 19.93 -5.25 -14.35
CA ASN A 817 20.20 -4.74 -15.69
C ASN A 817 20.07 -5.85 -16.76
N GLY A 818 18.88 -6.00 -17.36
CA GLY A 818 18.71 -6.56 -18.71
C GLY A 818 18.75 -8.09 -18.91
N ARG A 819 18.92 -8.92 -17.88
CA ARG A 819 18.70 -10.39 -17.93
C ARG A 819 17.79 -10.82 -16.78
N PRO A 820 17.05 -11.95 -16.88
CA PRO A 820 16.08 -12.31 -15.84
C PRO A 820 16.74 -12.60 -14.49
N THR A 821 16.54 -11.67 -13.53
CA THR A 821 16.67 -11.83 -12.07
C THR A 821 17.88 -12.60 -11.52
N ALA A 822 19.08 -12.47 -12.09
CA ALA A 822 20.27 -13.20 -11.60
C ALA A 822 21.05 -12.43 -10.52
N SER A 823 21.50 -13.16 -9.49
CA SER A 823 22.51 -12.67 -8.54
C SER A 823 23.91 -13.01 -9.06
N SER A 824 24.91 -12.17 -8.79
CA SER A 824 26.31 -12.40 -9.15
C SER A 824 27.23 -12.16 -7.95
N VAL A 825 28.44 -12.74 -7.99
CA VAL A 825 29.49 -12.44 -7.02
C VAL A 825 30.26 -11.22 -7.52
N THR A 826 30.25 -10.15 -6.74
CA THR A 826 31.01 -8.92 -7.05
C THR A 826 31.63 -8.35 -5.78
N MET A 827 32.73 -7.60 -5.92
CA MET A 827 33.34 -6.90 -4.77
C MET A 827 32.40 -5.87 -4.14
N SER A 828 31.50 -5.28 -4.92
CA SER A 828 30.42 -4.38 -4.47
C SER A 828 29.17 -5.10 -3.95
N GLY A 829 29.18 -6.44 -3.90
CA GLY A 829 28.07 -7.25 -3.41
C GLY A 829 27.97 -7.21 -1.89
N ARG A 830 26.85 -7.70 -1.36
CA ARG A 830 26.68 -7.78 0.11
C ARG A 830 27.41 -9.00 0.66
N ASN A 831 28.20 -8.81 1.71
CA ASN A 831 28.91 -9.90 2.39
C ASN A 831 27.97 -11.07 2.70
N SER A 832 28.44 -12.27 2.34
CA SER A 832 27.68 -13.51 2.43
C SER A 832 28.60 -14.67 2.75
N ARG A 833 28.12 -15.56 3.65
CA ARG A 833 28.91 -16.65 4.21
C ARG A 833 28.12 -17.96 4.19
N THR A 834 28.74 -18.98 3.63
CA THR A 834 28.17 -20.34 3.47
C THR A 834 29.18 -21.36 3.97
N PHE A 835 28.76 -22.19 4.93
CA PHE A 835 29.52 -23.33 5.41
C PHE A 835 29.11 -24.58 4.63
N LEU A 836 30.08 -25.43 4.31
CA LEU A 836 29.84 -26.65 3.56
C LEU A 836 30.68 -27.83 4.07
N LYS A 837 30.13 -29.03 3.93
CA LYS A 837 30.79 -30.30 4.23
C LYS A 837 30.48 -31.28 3.11
N VAL A 838 31.50 -31.83 2.48
CA VAL A 838 31.34 -32.89 1.47
C VAL A 838 30.95 -34.17 2.18
N LEU A 839 29.81 -34.74 1.80
CA LEU A 839 29.27 -35.98 2.39
C LEU A 839 29.77 -37.21 1.62
N CYS A 840 29.64 -37.20 0.28
CA CYS A 840 30.10 -38.29 -0.57
C CYS A 840 30.33 -37.84 -2.02
N PHE A 841 31.05 -38.67 -2.77
CA PHE A 841 31.28 -38.50 -4.21
C PHE A 841 30.56 -39.57 -5.02
N SER A 842 30.17 -39.21 -6.23
CA SER A 842 29.54 -40.15 -7.15
C SER A 842 29.86 -39.84 -8.61
N LEU A 843 29.54 -40.76 -9.50
CA LEU A 843 29.67 -40.62 -10.95
C LEU A 843 28.33 -40.95 -11.59
N LEU A 844 27.88 -40.14 -12.56
CA LEU A 844 26.68 -40.45 -13.33
C LEU A 844 26.91 -40.11 -14.79
N SER A 845 26.78 -41.10 -15.67
CA SER A 845 26.98 -40.94 -17.11
C SER A 845 28.31 -40.24 -17.49
N GLY A 846 29.37 -40.48 -16.70
CA GLY A 846 30.68 -39.85 -16.90
C GLY A 846 30.87 -38.51 -16.19
N SER A 847 29.83 -37.91 -15.62
CA SER A 847 29.92 -36.66 -14.84
C SER A 847 30.27 -36.94 -13.38
N ALA A 848 31.32 -36.29 -12.88
CA ALA A 848 31.71 -36.30 -11.47
C ALA A 848 30.74 -35.45 -10.63
N LEU A 849 30.27 -35.97 -9.50
CA LEU A 849 29.29 -35.31 -8.63
C LEU A 849 29.75 -35.35 -7.15
N SER A 850 29.36 -34.32 -6.40
CA SER A 850 29.59 -34.21 -4.95
C SER A 850 28.28 -33.89 -4.22
N LEU A 851 27.96 -34.67 -3.17
CA LEU A 851 26.86 -34.38 -2.27
C LEU A 851 27.37 -33.54 -1.08
N LEU A 852 26.72 -32.42 -0.81
CA LEU A 852 27.15 -31.44 0.18
C LEU A 852 26.07 -31.23 1.25
N ALA A 853 26.46 -31.20 2.52
CA ALA A 853 25.70 -30.54 3.56
C ALA A 853 26.11 -29.06 3.61
N ILE A 854 25.13 -28.15 3.64
CA ILE A 854 25.35 -26.70 3.58
C ILE A 854 24.58 -26.01 4.71
N ARG A 855 25.26 -25.10 5.41
CA ARG A 855 24.64 -24.15 6.35
C ARG A 855 24.91 -22.73 5.89
N ILE A 856 23.85 -21.92 5.82
CA ILE A 856 23.99 -20.51 5.47
C ILE A 856 23.98 -19.65 6.74
N ALA A 857 24.99 -18.79 6.89
CA ALA A 857 24.98 -17.77 7.94
C ALA A 857 24.14 -16.57 7.49
N THR A 858 24.24 -16.18 6.21
CA THR A 858 23.48 -15.10 5.60
C THR A 858 22.41 -15.64 4.65
N GLY A 859 21.29 -14.96 4.49
CA GLY A 859 20.18 -15.39 3.62
C GLY A 859 20.01 -14.55 2.35
N ARG A 860 20.99 -14.53 1.43
CA ARG A 860 20.83 -13.79 0.15
C ARG A 860 20.11 -14.60 -0.93
N ARG A 861 19.53 -13.90 -1.91
CA ARG A 861 18.82 -14.52 -3.04
C ARG A 861 19.77 -15.38 -3.87
N HIS A 862 19.42 -16.65 -4.04
CA HIS A 862 20.22 -17.70 -4.70
C HIS A 862 21.63 -17.93 -4.09
N GLN A 863 21.88 -17.55 -2.83
CA GLN A 863 23.23 -17.59 -2.24
C GLN A 863 23.94 -18.94 -2.43
N ILE A 864 23.25 -20.05 -2.10
CA ILE A 864 23.84 -21.40 -2.19
C ILE A 864 24.25 -21.71 -3.63
N ARG A 865 23.30 -21.59 -4.57
CA ARG A 865 23.47 -21.86 -6.01
C ARG A 865 24.58 -21.01 -6.64
N LEU A 866 24.65 -19.74 -6.24
CA LEU A 866 25.66 -18.80 -6.71
C LEU A 866 27.03 -19.12 -6.11
N HIS A 867 27.12 -19.42 -4.82
CA HIS A 867 28.38 -19.77 -4.16
C HIS A 867 28.97 -21.06 -4.69
N THR A 868 28.14 -22.10 -4.90
CA THR A 868 28.56 -23.38 -5.46
C THR A 868 29.04 -23.21 -6.92
N ALA A 869 28.32 -22.46 -7.74
CA ALA A 869 28.76 -22.12 -9.10
C ALA A 869 30.05 -21.26 -9.12
N HIS A 870 30.17 -20.28 -8.21
CA HIS A 870 31.34 -19.41 -8.12
C HIS A 870 32.62 -20.17 -7.79
N ILE A 871 32.54 -21.23 -6.98
CA ILE A 871 33.68 -22.11 -6.68
C ILE A 871 33.87 -23.22 -7.73
N GLY A 872 33.18 -23.16 -8.88
CA GLY A 872 33.33 -24.10 -9.98
C GLY A 872 32.51 -25.39 -9.87
N HIS A 873 31.59 -25.48 -8.91
CA HIS A 873 30.79 -26.67 -8.63
C HIS A 873 29.29 -26.36 -8.69
N PRO A 874 28.72 -26.03 -9.86
CA PRO A 874 27.33 -25.62 -9.96
C PRO A 874 26.36 -26.72 -9.50
N THR A 875 25.22 -26.30 -8.96
CA THR A 875 24.18 -27.22 -8.49
C THR A 875 23.54 -27.99 -9.66
N VAL A 876 23.25 -29.28 -9.46
CA VAL A 876 22.61 -30.14 -10.46
C VAL A 876 21.22 -29.63 -10.81
N CYS A 877 20.92 -29.61 -12.11
CA CYS A 877 19.67 -29.13 -12.69
C CYS A 877 19.37 -27.66 -12.34
N ASP A 878 20.43 -26.84 -12.21
CA ASP A 878 20.31 -25.40 -12.05
C ASP A 878 20.19 -24.69 -13.41
N GLY A 879 18.97 -24.34 -13.82
CA GLY A 879 18.73 -23.66 -15.10
C GLY A 879 19.19 -22.20 -15.19
N LYS A 880 19.89 -21.68 -14.18
CA LYS A 880 20.29 -20.27 -14.08
C LYS A 880 21.79 -20.07 -13.97
N TYR A 881 22.46 -20.94 -13.23
CA TYR A 881 23.90 -20.84 -12.94
C TYR A 881 24.71 -21.95 -13.62
N SER A 882 24.06 -22.89 -14.31
CA SER A 882 24.70 -23.90 -15.16
C SER A 882 24.54 -23.56 -16.64
N GLY A 883 25.43 -24.11 -17.47
CA GLY A 883 25.29 -24.00 -18.93
C GLY A 883 24.05 -24.72 -19.45
N PRO A 884 23.44 -24.30 -20.59
CA PRO A 884 22.23 -24.91 -21.14
C PRO A 884 22.37 -26.41 -21.39
N GLU A 885 23.52 -26.86 -21.89
CA GLU A 885 23.80 -28.27 -22.15
C GLU A 885 23.83 -29.11 -20.87
N THR A 886 24.54 -28.62 -19.84
CA THR A 886 24.59 -29.26 -18.51
C THR A 886 23.19 -29.34 -17.90
N TYR A 887 22.42 -28.25 -17.97
CA TYR A 887 21.05 -28.21 -17.47
C TYR A 887 20.15 -29.24 -18.17
N LEU A 888 20.19 -29.33 -19.50
CA LEU A 888 19.37 -30.29 -20.25
C LEU A 888 19.77 -31.75 -19.95
N SER A 889 21.07 -32.01 -19.80
CA SER A 889 21.58 -33.33 -19.40
C SER A 889 21.12 -33.72 -17.99
N ASP A 890 21.25 -32.79 -17.04
CA ASP A 890 20.78 -32.97 -15.66
C ASP A 890 19.28 -33.24 -15.60
N HIS A 891 18.51 -32.47 -16.38
CA HIS A 891 17.04 -32.53 -16.37
C HIS A 891 16.50 -33.89 -16.82
N ALA A 892 17.26 -34.65 -17.62
CA ALA A 892 16.87 -35.98 -18.10
C ALA A 892 16.75 -37.02 -16.97
N TRP A 893 17.53 -36.89 -15.90
CA TRP A 893 17.54 -37.83 -14.78
C TRP A 893 17.15 -37.20 -13.44
N CYS A 894 17.31 -35.88 -13.30
CA CYS A 894 16.89 -35.07 -12.17
C CYS A 894 16.01 -33.91 -12.66
N PRO A 895 14.67 -34.05 -12.66
CA PRO A 895 13.76 -33.05 -13.25
C PRO A 895 13.63 -31.76 -12.41
N ARG A 896 14.39 -31.63 -11.32
CA ARG A 896 14.30 -30.54 -10.34
C ARG A 896 15.68 -30.08 -9.92
N ASN A 897 15.78 -28.85 -9.44
CA ASN A 897 16.99 -28.34 -8.81
C ASN A 897 17.31 -29.20 -7.56
N PHE A 898 18.50 -29.79 -7.51
CA PHE A 898 18.92 -30.63 -6.38
C PHE A 898 19.40 -29.78 -5.21
N LEU A 899 18.45 -29.06 -4.62
CA LEU A 899 18.61 -28.20 -3.45
C LEU A 899 17.45 -28.47 -2.50
N HIS A 900 17.77 -29.07 -1.35
CA HIS A 900 16.77 -29.50 -0.38
C HIS A 900 17.09 -28.98 1.02
N ARG A 901 16.12 -28.36 1.69
CA ARG A 901 16.26 -27.97 3.11
C ARG A 901 15.77 -29.10 4.02
N TYR A 902 16.70 -29.88 4.56
CA TYR A 902 16.37 -31.07 5.34
C TYR A 902 16.10 -30.77 6.82
N ARG A 903 16.67 -29.69 7.37
CA ARG A 903 16.57 -29.35 8.79
C ARG A 903 16.37 -27.85 9.03
N LEU A 904 15.48 -27.56 9.97
CA LEU A 904 15.29 -26.24 10.58
C LEU A 904 15.42 -26.38 12.09
N ALA A 905 16.07 -25.43 12.75
CA ALA A 905 16.03 -25.38 14.20
C ALA A 905 15.95 -23.94 14.74
N PHE A 906 15.10 -23.74 15.75
CA PHE A 906 14.73 -22.43 16.30
C PHE A 906 14.49 -22.54 17.80
N SER A 907 14.63 -21.41 18.52
CA SER A 907 14.19 -21.34 19.92
C SER A 907 12.69 -21.03 19.98
N SER A 908 12.04 -21.53 21.03
CA SER A 908 10.67 -21.15 21.38
C SER A 908 10.66 -20.70 22.83
N PRO A 909 9.94 -19.62 23.20
CA PRO A 909 9.81 -19.20 24.59
C PRO A 909 9.28 -20.28 25.53
N ALA A 910 8.49 -21.22 25.00
CA ALA A 910 7.90 -22.33 25.75
C ALA A 910 8.82 -23.55 25.91
N ALA A 911 9.95 -23.61 25.19
CA ALA A 911 10.87 -24.74 25.22
C ALA A 911 12.25 -24.31 25.74
N ALA A 912 12.79 -25.05 26.71
CA ALA A 912 14.11 -24.79 27.28
C ALA A 912 15.25 -25.14 26.30
N GLU A 913 14.99 -25.95 25.27
CA GLU A 913 15.95 -26.38 24.26
C GLU A 913 15.53 -25.94 22.85
N LEU A 914 16.50 -25.89 21.94
CA LEU A 914 16.29 -25.58 20.53
C LEU A 914 15.37 -26.65 19.90
N ILE A 915 14.23 -26.22 19.36
CA ILE A 915 13.32 -27.10 18.63
C ILE A 915 13.89 -27.33 17.25
N ALA A 916 14.15 -28.60 16.89
CA ALA A 916 14.60 -29.00 15.57
C ALA A 916 13.53 -29.81 14.85
N ALA A 917 13.33 -29.52 13.56
CA ALA A 917 12.49 -30.29 12.66
C ALA A 917 13.35 -30.84 11.51
N THR A 918 13.18 -32.11 11.20
CA THR A 918 13.83 -32.82 10.09
C THR A 918 12.78 -33.35 9.10
N SER A 919 13.20 -33.54 7.85
CA SER A 919 12.32 -33.95 6.75
C SER A 919 12.02 -35.46 6.71
N SER A 920 12.74 -36.29 7.49
CA SER A 920 12.42 -37.70 7.72
C SER A 920 11.31 -37.81 8.77
N THR A 921 10.15 -38.30 8.35
CA THR A 921 8.99 -38.58 9.22
C THR A 921 9.33 -39.63 10.26
N THR A 922 9.44 -39.24 11.54
CA THR A 922 8.57 -39.66 12.66
C THR A 922 9.13 -39.12 13.99
N ALA A 923 8.35 -38.26 14.67
CA ALA A 923 8.56 -37.68 16.01
C ALA A 923 9.57 -36.50 16.16
N PRO A 924 9.27 -35.52 17.05
CA PRO A 924 10.24 -34.50 17.45
C PRO A 924 11.37 -35.18 18.24
N MET A 925 12.54 -35.33 17.62
CA MET A 925 13.71 -35.91 18.26
C MET A 925 14.55 -34.79 18.91
N THR A 926 14.99 -35.02 20.15
CA THR A 926 15.99 -34.21 20.86
C THR A 926 17.25 -34.08 20.00
N THR A 927 17.68 -32.84 19.72
CA THR A 927 18.99 -32.26 19.30
C THR A 927 20.02 -33.04 18.45
N ALA A 928 19.91 -34.35 18.23
CA ALA A 928 21.01 -35.26 17.90
C ALA A 928 21.23 -35.56 16.41
N THR A 929 20.69 -34.78 15.47
CA THR A 929 20.86 -35.02 14.01
C THR A 929 21.41 -33.78 13.30
N ALA A 930 22.52 -33.26 13.79
CA ALA A 930 23.22 -32.14 13.17
C ALA A 930 24.54 -32.62 12.56
N PHE A 931 24.77 -32.34 11.27
CA PHE A 931 26.14 -32.42 10.77
C PHE A 931 27.02 -31.45 11.54
N ASP A 932 28.04 -31.99 12.21
CA ASP A 932 29.08 -31.17 12.81
C ASP A 932 29.92 -30.54 11.69
N PHE A 933 29.80 -29.21 11.56
CA PHE A 933 30.59 -28.40 10.64
C PHE A 933 31.95 -27.98 11.25
N THR A 934 32.18 -28.30 12.53
CA THR A 934 33.38 -27.95 13.31
C THR A 934 34.33 -29.14 13.52
N SER A 935 33.85 -30.39 13.40
CA SER A 935 34.67 -31.61 13.47
C SER A 935 35.89 -31.56 12.53
N PRO A 936 37.10 -31.95 12.98
CA PRO A 936 38.28 -32.02 12.14
C PRO A 936 38.02 -32.94 10.94
N ALA A 937 38.62 -32.62 9.78
CA ALA A 937 38.55 -33.50 8.63
C ALA A 937 39.06 -34.89 9.05
N ILE A 938 38.39 -35.95 8.62
CA ILE A 938 39.02 -37.28 8.58
C ILE A 938 40.37 -37.04 7.91
N GLU A 939 41.45 -37.34 8.62
CA GLU A 939 42.80 -37.27 8.08
C GLU A 939 42.87 -38.23 6.89
N ALA A 940 42.45 -37.74 5.72
CA ALA A 940 42.82 -38.33 4.47
C ALA A 940 44.31 -38.05 4.34
N GLN A 941 45.12 -38.95 4.90
CA GLN A 941 46.59 -38.98 4.81
C GLN A 941 47.08 -39.11 3.35
N ALA A 942 46.17 -39.20 2.37
CA ALA A 942 46.47 -39.15 0.95
C ALA A 942 46.25 -37.72 0.40
N ALA A 943 47.22 -37.24 -0.39
CA ALA A 943 47.10 -36.00 -1.14
C ALA A 943 45.80 -36.00 -1.97
N TRP A 944 45.00 -34.94 -1.85
CA TRP A 944 43.82 -34.76 -2.68
C TRP A 944 44.26 -34.60 -4.14
N ASP A 945 43.75 -35.49 -5.00
CA ASP A 945 43.96 -35.43 -6.44
C ASP A 945 42.62 -35.07 -7.10
N ALA A 946 42.60 -33.98 -7.87
CA ALA A 946 41.41 -33.55 -8.61
C ALA A 946 40.95 -34.59 -9.66
N SER A 947 41.79 -35.58 -9.99
CA SER A 947 41.52 -36.67 -10.92
C SER A 947 41.09 -37.98 -10.26
N SER A 948 41.12 -38.10 -8.92
CA SER A 948 40.57 -39.28 -8.21
C SER A 948 40.17 -39.00 -6.74
N PRO A 949 38.92 -39.28 -6.31
CA PRO A 949 38.49 -38.98 -4.95
C PRO A 949 38.96 -40.06 -3.95
N PRO A 950 39.23 -39.69 -2.68
CA PRO A 950 39.73 -40.60 -1.66
C PRO A 950 38.72 -41.70 -1.33
N ARG A 951 39.21 -42.94 -1.15
CA ARG A 951 38.39 -44.14 -0.89
C ARG A 951 37.55 -44.06 0.40
N THR A 952 37.97 -43.26 1.37
CA THR A 952 37.33 -43.13 2.70
C THR A 952 35.97 -42.42 2.67
N LEU A 953 35.76 -41.48 1.74
CA LEU A 953 34.49 -40.74 1.58
C LEU A 953 33.45 -41.49 0.71
N ARG A 954 33.67 -42.79 0.46
CA ARG A 954 32.72 -43.66 -0.25
C ARG A 954 31.65 -44.30 0.67
N HIS A 955 31.81 -44.21 1.99
CA HIS A 955 31.04 -45.04 2.95
C HIS A 955 30.38 -44.30 4.13
N GLN A 956 30.42 -42.97 4.22
CA GLN A 956 29.97 -42.27 5.43
C GLN A 956 28.87 -41.24 5.18
N VAL A 957 27.62 -41.68 5.31
CA VAL A 957 26.50 -40.81 5.70
C VAL A 957 25.75 -41.55 6.80
N SER A 958 25.78 -41.01 8.02
CA SER A 958 25.16 -41.61 9.21
C SER A 958 23.73 -41.11 9.47
N GLU A 959 23.20 -40.18 8.65
CA GLU A 959 21.87 -39.61 8.84
C GLU A 959 20.90 -40.00 7.72
N PRO A 960 19.62 -40.29 8.05
CA PRO A 960 18.61 -40.67 7.07
C PRO A 960 18.26 -39.49 6.15
N LEU A 961 18.40 -39.70 4.83
CA LEU A 961 17.96 -38.76 3.80
C LEU A 961 16.46 -38.95 3.47
N PRO A 962 15.75 -37.92 3.00
CA PRO A 962 14.38 -38.04 2.48
C PRO A 962 14.24 -39.05 1.34
N ASN A 963 13.12 -39.80 1.32
CA ASN A 963 12.82 -40.84 0.32
C ASN A 963 12.87 -40.33 -1.14
N ASP A 964 12.42 -39.09 -1.40
CA ASP A 964 12.47 -38.49 -2.73
C ASP A 964 13.90 -38.20 -3.21
N LEU A 965 14.83 -37.92 -2.28
CA LEU A 965 16.25 -37.77 -2.60
C LEU A 965 16.94 -39.12 -2.78
N ILE A 966 16.50 -40.14 -2.04
CA ILE A 966 17.01 -41.51 -2.15
C ILE A 966 16.74 -42.08 -3.55
N GLU A 967 15.55 -41.89 -4.11
CA GLU A 967 15.23 -42.35 -5.47
C GLU A 967 16.16 -41.74 -6.53
N VAL A 968 16.48 -40.45 -6.40
CA VAL A 968 17.42 -39.79 -7.31
C VAL A 968 18.84 -40.33 -7.09
N LEU A 969 19.27 -40.51 -5.83
CA LEU A 969 20.59 -41.06 -5.50
C LEU A 969 20.77 -42.51 -5.93
N GLN A 970 19.71 -43.33 -5.95
CA GLN A 970 19.74 -44.71 -6.46
C GLN A 970 20.11 -44.79 -7.94
N ARG A 971 19.88 -43.72 -8.72
CA ARG A 971 20.26 -43.65 -10.13
C ARG A 971 21.74 -43.29 -10.32
N VAL A 972 22.43 -42.84 -9.27
CA VAL A 972 23.81 -42.34 -9.32
C VAL A 972 24.79 -43.47 -8.95
N THR A 973 25.82 -43.70 -9.77
CA THR A 973 26.78 -44.81 -9.55
C THR A 973 27.98 -44.38 -8.70
N PRO A 974 28.34 -45.08 -7.62
CA PRO A 974 29.47 -44.70 -6.77
C PRO A 974 30.81 -44.83 -7.52
N VAL A 975 31.78 -43.97 -7.17
CA VAL A 975 33.13 -44.00 -7.76
C VAL A 975 33.84 -45.28 -7.29
N GLY A 976 33.99 -46.30 -8.14
CA GLY A 976 34.74 -47.51 -7.76
C GLY A 976 34.46 -48.84 -8.47
N GLY A 977 33.52 -48.94 -9.41
CA GLY A 977 33.35 -50.12 -10.29
C GLY A 977 32.79 -51.40 -9.62
N ASP A 978 33.00 -51.60 -8.32
CA ASP A 978 32.37 -52.70 -7.60
C ASP A 978 30.94 -52.33 -7.24
N GLY A 979 30.00 -52.99 -7.93
CA GLY A 979 28.56 -52.83 -7.73
C GLY A 979 28.20 -52.91 -6.25
N MET A 980 27.93 -51.76 -5.66
CA MET A 980 27.48 -51.60 -4.28
C MET A 980 26.08 -52.21 -4.22
N SER A 981 25.98 -53.48 -3.83
CA SER A 981 24.70 -54.20 -3.82
C SER A 981 23.66 -53.38 -3.05
N ALA A 982 22.40 -53.42 -3.48
CA ALA A 982 21.27 -52.72 -2.85
C ALA A 982 21.20 -52.84 -1.31
N LYS A 983 21.90 -53.83 -0.71
CA LYS A 983 22.08 -54.02 0.73
C LYS A 983 22.92 -52.94 1.45
N VAL A 984 23.73 -52.15 0.74
CA VAL A 984 24.55 -51.08 1.36
C VAL A 984 23.78 -49.77 1.44
N LEU A 985 23.02 -49.44 0.40
CA LEU A 985 21.98 -48.40 0.45
C LEU A 985 20.95 -48.73 1.55
N SER A 986 20.59 -50.01 1.75
CA SER A 986 19.72 -50.39 2.87
C SER A 986 20.37 -50.24 4.26
N ARG A 987 21.71 -50.33 4.37
CA ARG A 987 22.46 -50.03 5.61
C ARG A 987 22.60 -48.52 5.87
N TRP A 988 22.70 -47.70 4.82
CA TRP A 988 22.56 -46.23 4.91
C TRP A 988 21.20 -45.81 5.49
N LEU A 989 20.16 -46.63 5.27
CA LEU A 989 18.79 -46.36 5.72
C LEU A 989 18.48 -46.84 7.14
N SER A 990 19.37 -47.60 7.79
CA SER A 990 19.05 -48.37 9.01
C SER A 990 19.94 -48.09 10.24
N ALA A 991 20.77 -47.05 10.24
CA ALA A 991 21.64 -46.74 11.38
C ALA A 991 20.95 -45.80 12.37
N GLU A 992 20.24 -46.36 13.35
CA GLU A 992 19.87 -45.68 14.60
C GLU A 992 20.94 -45.89 15.68
N ALA A 993 21.16 -44.81 16.45
CA ALA A 993 21.66 -44.75 17.81
C ALA A 993 23.03 -45.42 18.13
N SER A 994 24.07 -44.58 18.21
CA SER A 994 25.07 -44.74 19.27
C SER A 994 25.45 -43.39 19.86
N SER A 995 25.40 -43.38 21.19
CA SER A 995 25.77 -42.33 22.14
C SER A 995 27.14 -41.70 21.89
N ASP A 996 27.28 -40.47 22.40
CA ASP A 996 28.52 -39.75 22.74
C ASP A 996 29.09 -38.77 21.71
N ALA A 997 28.82 -37.48 21.94
CA ALA A 997 29.80 -36.38 21.96
C ALA A 997 29.07 -35.04 22.18
N TRP A 998 29.04 -34.57 23.43
CA TRP A 998 28.71 -33.19 23.81
C TRP A 998 30.01 -32.37 23.74
N GLU A 999 30.00 -31.22 23.04
CA GLU A 999 30.84 -30.05 23.41
C GLU A 999 30.58 -28.76 22.59
N ALA A 1000 29.86 -28.78 21.47
CA ALA A 1000 29.65 -27.56 20.66
C ALA A 1000 28.46 -26.65 21.09
N GLN A 1001 27.83 -26.92 22.24
CA GLN A 1001 26.61 -26.22 22.68
C GLN A 1001 26.82 -25.26 23.86
N GLU A 1002 28.04 -25.13 24.39
CA GLU A 1002 28.34 -24.22 25.50
C GLU A 1002 28.23 -22.74 25.12
N ASP A 1003 28.54 -22.36 23.88
CA ASP A 1003 28.42 -20.96 23.41
C ASP A 1003 26.95 -20.50 23.28
N LEU A 1004 26.03 -21.43 23.05
CA LEU A 1004 24.58 -21.15 22.94
C LEU A 1004 23.86 -21.26 24.30
N ARG A 1005 24.37 -22.10 25.21
CA ARG A 1005 23.87 -22.19 26.60
C ARG A 1005 24.37 -21.04 27.46
N SER A 1006 25.58 -20.51 27.26
CA SER A 1006 26.07 -19.35 28.04
C SER A 1006 25.25 -18.09 27.79
N ALA A 1007 24.74 -17.91 26.56
CA ALA A 1007 23.86 -16.80 26.18
C ALA A 1007 22.42 -16.92 26.72
N LEU A 1008 21.95 -18.13 27.06
CA LEU A 1008 20.61 -18.38 27.61
C LEU A 1008 20.63 -18.59 29.14
N ALA A 1009 21.73 -19.06 29.71
CA ALA A 1009 21.89 -19.26 31.15
C ALA A 1009 22.04 -17.92 31.91
N THR A 1010 22.61 -16.90 31.27
CA THR A 1010 22.73 -15.54 31.82
C THR A 1010 21.38 -14.83 31.95
N SER A 1011 20.33 -15.26 31.24
CA SER A 1011 18.98 -14.66 31.37
C SER A 1011 18.14 -15.26 32.51
N ARG A 1012 18.51 -16.42 33.06
CA ARG A 1012 17.74 -17.10 34.11
C ARG A 1012 18.27 -16.89 35.52
N SER A 1013 19.55 -16.52 35.69
CA SER A 1013 20.12 -16.25 37.01
C SER A 1013 19.59 -14.97 37.65
N GLU A 1014 19.16 -13.97 36.87
CA GLU A 1014 18.61 -12.72 37.42
C GLU A 1014 17.11 -12.83 37.82
N GLU A 1015 16.32 -13.69 37.17
CA GLU A 1015 14.91 -13.90 37.53
C GLU A 1015 14.73 -14.77 38.80
N GLN A 1016 15.68 -15.65 39.13
CA GLN A 1016 15.61 -16.44 40.37
C GLN A 1016 16.18 -15.73 41.60
N LEU A 1017 17.12 -14.79 41.44
CA LEU A 1017 17.64 -13.99 42.55
C LEU A 1017 16.65 -12.90 43.02
N GLY A 1018 15.81 -12.37 42.13
CA GLY A 1018 14.76 -11.39 42.50
C GLY A 1018 13.54 -11.98 43.25
N ALA A 1019 13.38 -13.30 43.26
CA ALA A 1019 12.24 -13.98 43.90
C ALA A 1019 12.54 -14.49 45.32
N LEU A 1020 13.81 -14.53 45.74
CA LEU A 1020 14.24 -15.01 47.07
C LEU A 1020 14.47 -13.88 48.10
N GLU A 1021 14.58 -12.62 47.67
CA GLU A 1021 14.79 -11.48 48.59
C GLU A 1021 13.51 -10.80 49.10
N LYS A 1022 12.32 -11.33 48.79
CA LYS A 1022 11.03 -10.77 49.27
C LYS A 1022 10.32 -11.56 50.37
N ASN A 1023 10.87 -12.68 50.86
CA ASN A 1023 10.25 -13.52 51.90
C ASN A 1023 11.18 -13.84 53.08
N GLY A 1024 11.92 -12.86 53.59
CA GLY A 1024 12.83 -13.02 54.74
C GLY A 1024 12.69 -11.91 55.78
N GLY A 1025 11.48 -11.68 56.29
CA GLY A 1025 11.24 -10.75 57.39
C GLY A 1025 10.31 -11.35 58.45
N GLY A 1026 10.90 -11.84 59.54
CA GLY A 1026 10.20 -12.04 60.82
C GLY A 1026 10.37 -13.43 61.45
N GLY A 1027 11.08 -13.49 62.58
CA GLY A 1027 10.93 -14.55 63.57
C GLY A 1027 12.21 -15.01 64.25
N SER A 1028 12.52 -14.36 65.39
CA SER A 1028 13.40 -14.75 66.51
C SER A 1028 14.80 -15.29 66.22
#